data_AF-A0AAD7MQW5-F1
#
_entry.id   AF-A0AAD7MQW5-F1
#
_cell.length_a   1.000
_cell.length_b   1.000
_cell.length_c   1.000
_cell.angle_alpha   90.00
_cell.angle_beta   90.00
_cell.angle_gamma   90.00
#
_symmetry.space_group_name_H-M   'P 1'
#
loop_
_entity.id
_entity.type
_entity.pdbx_description
1 polymer ?
#
loop_
_entity_poly.entity_id
_entity_poly.type
_entity_poly.pdbx_seq_one_letter_code
_entity_poly.pdbx_strand_id
1 'polypeptide(L)'
;MFILPSTTFRDKAAANPNWTETEILNSGNVQNAPATESDVTVVGGGIHGLMYAIHARKVHPEADLKISLFEKAPKPQWKIGESTLPHFAQWTLSAGMKAEYLLRFFGLHSGLEFFFLDREKPDDYAVFCNNGPPPFLAPGYQLQRSMSELVFTVFAQRLGVNVWHGHAADIQNTILSQDGDSVPIIRQSDKTEQLVSKSPLVVDGTGRFRQYASKAARVKRFDNFNTDAFFAYFEGTSENDVPKELEGFEGGHTSHICFPEGWMYLIRFVSWHDSPMANLLDMIHYILDHAELGTPHDEMPSSEELAKMFGCKMKWVWSIGYACRDDTTYPADLETYGSSEGERRFNYITKKYKKLSDVMRHFTLLPDYHGPGTTWYIRKQLTYQSQVVSGPGWVTIGDGIGFTNPLLSPGINAGMASTTLAAQNTVAAIKTKTEEERAAVWKKYDDYCAGAVPSLNLMNQFLYLCFMHPMIGPRVGFLWTIVIGHALPKWSLPRAAFTVDLPNFAEHAIHWLWGSQVDDWVKVAEHTTKKLMPLNLNEPVPQEIVDEVIAFSEKVKEEALAAGKYQGFPFRYEGELRNYGPMLEWDPEKYAGQDRFQSQCHACKTWLPCRGDWLKCTACGVIRPLEDCEIKWNIPPTEFELSKFAVIAPNYMSVGTVLADYVKNRDMMCKCAPPVEDGMMGDGMAKEM
;
A
#
# COMPACT_ATOMS: atom_id res chain seq x y z
N MET A 1 -11.58 -30.10 4.40
CA MET A 1 -10.58 -31.00 5.01
C MET A 1 -9.66 -30.12 5.84
N PHE A 2 -9.45 -30.39 7.14
CA PHE A 2 -8.52 -29.57 7.95
C PHE A 2 -7.10 -29.86 7.48
N ILE A 3 -6.47 -28.89 6.82
CA ILE A 3 -5.07 -28.97 6.40
C ILE A 3 -4.27 -28.37 7.55
N LEU A 4 -3.95 -29.19 8.55
CA LEU A 4 -2.88 -28.84 9.47
C LEU A 4 -1.74 -29.82 9.23
N PRO A 5 -0.49 -29.34 9.20
CA PRO A 5 0.66 -30.23 9.19
C PRO A 5 0.59 -31.17 10.39
N SER A 6 1.27 -32.32 10.30
CA SER A 6 1.36 -33.29 11.41
C SER A 6 1.95 -32.70 12.70
N THR A 7 2.56 -31.51 12.63
CA THR A 7 3.02 -30.74 13.79
C THR A 7 2.80 -29.25 13.54
N THR A 8 1.97 -28.62 14.37
CA THR A 8 1.66 -27.19 14.33
C THR A 8 2.65 -26.36 15.16
N PHE A 9 2.63 -25.04 15.03
CA PHE A 9 3.42 -24.15 15.91
C PHE A 9 2.91 -24.18 17.35
N ARG A 10 1.62 -24.42 17.57
CA ARG A 10 1.08 -24.70 18.91
C ARG A 10 1.63 -25.99 19.49
N ASP A 11 1.75 -27.05 18.69
CA ASP A 11 2.38 -28.30 19.12
C ASP A 11 3.86 -28.08 19.46
N LYS A 12 4.59 -27.30 18.63
CA LYS A 12 5.98 -26.91 18.92
C LYS A 12 6.09 -26.12 20.23
N ALA A 13 5.19 -25.17 20.48
CA ALA A 13 5.16 -24.40 21.72
C ALA A 13 4.87 -25.29 22.94
N ALA A 14 3.92 -26.22 22.82
CA ALA A 14 3.59 -27.16 23.88
C ALA A 14 4.75 -28.13 24.18
N ALA A 15 5.44 -28.61 23.15
CA ALA A 15 6.60 -29.50 23.28
C ALA A 15 7.85 -28.79 23.82
N ASN A 16 7.93 -27.47 23.66
CA ASN A 16 9.07 -26.65 24.08
C ASN A 16 8.63 -25.50 25.01
N PRO A 17 8.23 -25.78 26.26
CA PRO A 17 7.64 -24.77 27.16
C PRO A 17 8.59 -23.62 27.53
N ASN A 18 9.90 -23.79 27.31
CA ASN A 18 10.91 -22.76 27.53
C ASN A 18 11.14 -21.86 26.31
N TRP A 19 10.55 -22.18 25.15
CA TRP A 19 10.70 -21.34 23.96
C TRP A 19 9.90 -20.05 24.09
N THR A 20 10.57 -18.95 23.80
CA THR A 20 9.97 -17.63 23.61
C THR A 20 9.19 -17.58 22.29
N GLU A 21 8.34 -16.56 22.12
CA GLU A 21 7.68 -16.30 20.83
C GLU A 21 8.69 -16.12 19.68
N THR A 22 9.88 -15.60 19.97
CA THR A 22 10.98 -15.45 19.02
C THR A 22 11.50 -16.80 18.53
N GLU A 23 11.72 -17.76 19.44
CA GLU A 23 12.18 -19.10 19.08
C GLU A 23 11.11 -19.85 18.29
N ILE A 24 9.84 -19.71 18.66
CA ILE A 24 8.72 -20.28 17.89
C ILE A 24 8.67 -19.72 16.47
N LEU A 25 8.78 -18.39 16.30
CA LEU A 25 8.79 -17.74 14.99
C LEU A 25 10.01 -18.15 14.14
N ASN A 26 11.20 -18.17 14.75
CA ASN A 26 12.43 -18.56 14.08
C ASN A 26 12.46 -20.06 13.74
N SER A 27 11.67 -20.91 14.43
CA SER A 27 11.50 -22.33 14.08
C SER A 27 10.75 -22.58 12.77
N GLY A 28 10.24 -21.52 12.14
CA GLY A 28 9.71 -21.54 10.77
C GLY A 28 10.77 -21.45 9.69
N ASN A 29 12.02 -21.12 10.03
CA ASN A 29 13.14 -21.10 9.08
C ASN A 29 13.49 -22.51 8.60
N VAL A 30 14.06 -22.61 7.40
CA VAL A 30 14.62 -23.87 6.87
C VAL A 30 15.86 -24.29 7.68
N GLN A 31 16.60 -23.32 8.21
CA GLN A 31 17.77 -23.55 9.06
C GLN A 31 17.42 -23.39 10.54
N ASN A 32 18.01 -24.22 11.40
CA ASN A 32 17.79 -24.20 12.86
C ASN A 32 18.69 -23.20 13.60
N ALA A 33 19.71 -22.66 12.94
CA ALA A 33 20.58 -21.60 13.46
C ALA A 33 21.00 -20.68 12.31
N PRO A 34 21.36 -19.41 12.56
CA PRO A 34 21.75 -18.52 11.49
C PRO A 34 23.08 -18.94 10.85
N ALA A 35 23.12 -18.92 9.52
CA ALA A 35 24.32 -19.29 8.76
C ALA A 35 25.40 -18.20 8.83
N THR A 36 26.66 -18.65 8.88
CA THR A 36 27.84 -17.77 8.80
C THR A 36 28.09 -17.24 7.39
N GLU A 37 27.53 -17.89 6.36
CA GLU A 37 27.70 -17.52 4.96
C GLU A 37 26.34 -17.51 4.24
N SER A 38 26.12 -16.47 3.42
CA SER A 38 24.94 -16.32 2.56
C SER A 38 25.30 -15.48 1.33
N ASP A 39 24.46 -15.50 0.30
CA ASP A 39 24.64 -14.61 -0.86
C ASP A 39 24.22 -13.18 -0.50
N VAL A 40 23.21 -13.04 0.38
CA VAL A 40 22.70 -11.74 0.81
C VAL A 40 22.37 -11.73 2.30
N THR A 41 22.91 -10.73 3.00
CA THR A 41 22.50 -10.37 4.36
C THR A 41 21.54 -9.18 4.32
N VAL A 42 20.29 -9.36 4.74
CA VAL A 42 19.31 -8.27 4.88
C VAL A 42 19.23 -7.83 6.33
N VAL A 43 19.44 -6.55 6.61
CA VAL A 43 19.38 -5.99 7.96
C VAL A 43 18.10 -5.18 8.14
N GLY A 44 17.16 -5.71 8.90
CA GLY A 44 15.84 -5.12 9.16
C GLY A 44 14.70 -5.90 8.51
N GLY A 45 13.80 -6.46 9.33
CA GLY A 45 12.59 -7.19 8.96
C GLY A 45 11.36 -6.29 8.88
N GLY A 46 11.52 -5.04 8.45
CA GLY A 46 10.40 -4.21 8.04
C GLY A 46 9.81 -4.68 6.71
N ILE A 47 8.67 -4.09 6.32
CA ILE A 47 7.97 -4.47 5.08
C ILE A 47 8.90 -4.47 3.85
N HIS A 48 9.79 -3.47 3.70
CA HIS A 48 10.73 -3.39 2.58
C HIS A 48 11.80 -4.48 2.60
N GLY A 49 12.36 -4.83 3.78
CA GLY A 49 13.34 -5.93 3.88
C GLY A 49 12.74 -7.28 3.50
N LEU A 50 11.51 -7.53 3.95
CA LEU A 50 10.77 -8.75 3.60
C LEU A 50 10.34 -8.77 2.12
N MET A 51 9.85 -7.65 1.60
CA MET A 51 9.52 -7.50 0.18
C MET A 51 10.74 -7.71 -0.71
N TYR A 52 11.91 -7.18 -0.35
CA TYR A 52 13.16 -7.42 -1.05
C TYR A 52 13.47 -8.92 -1.10
N ALA A 53 13.46 -9.61 0.05
CA ALA A 53 13.80 -11.02 0.13
C ALA A 53 12.85 -11.90 -0.70
N ILE A 54 11.54 -11.63 -0.60
CA ILE A 54 10.51 -12.32 -1.39
C ILE A 54 10.72 -12.06 -2.89
N HIS A 55 10.87 -10.79 -3.28
CA HIS A 55 11.00 -10.43 -4.68
C HIS A 55 12.28 -11.02 -5.29
N ALA A 56 13.42 -10.92 -4.61
CA ALA A 56 14.70 -11.46 -5.07
C ALA A 56 14.65 -12.98 -5.29
N ARG A 57 14.05 -13.74 -4.35
CA ARG A 57 13.84 -15.19 -4.52
C ARG A 57 12.96 -15.51 -5.73
N LYS A 58 11.89 -14.76 -5.93
CA LYS A 58 10.91 -15.05 -6.98
C LYS A 58 11.32 -14.59 -8.37
N VAL A 59 12.08 -13.51 -8.51
CA VAL A 59 12.54 -13.04 -9.84
C VAL A 59 13.80 -13.76 -10.31
N HIS A 60 14.56 -14.38 -9.41
CA HIS A 60 15.76 -15.15 -9.71
C HIS A 60 15.68 -16.60 -9.21
N PRO A 61 14.67 -17.40 -9.63
CA PRO A 61 14.49 -18.76 -9.12
C PRO A 61 15.71 -19.66 -9.43
N GLU A 62 16.29 -19.52 -10.63
CA GLU A 62 17.44 -20.31 -11.09
C GLU A 62 18.75 -20.01 -10.36
N ALA A 63 18.84 -18.86 -9.68
CA ALA A 63 20.05 -18.47 -8.96
C ALA A 63 20.14 -19.12 -7.57
N ASP A 64 19.04 -19.71 -7.07
CA ASP A 64 18.91 -20.30 -5.74
C ASP A 64 19.54 -19.46 -4.61
N LEU A 65 19.28 -18.15 -4.63
CA LEU A 65 19.86 -17.17 -3.69
C LEU A 65 19.65 -17.58 -2.23
N LYS A 66 20.76 -17.70 -1.49
CA LYS A 66 20.78 -17.89 -0.03
C LYS A 66 20.65 -16.53 0.64
N ILE A 67 19.48 -16.22 1.16
CA ILE A 67 19.18 -14.95 1.83
C ILE A 67 18.97 -15.18 3.32
N SER A 68 19.72 -14.42 4.14
CA SER A 68 19.54 -14.33 5.60
C SER A 68 19.07 -12.93 5.97
N LEU A 69 17.88 -12.83 6.57
CA LEU A 69 17.33 -11.57 7.09
C LEU A 69 17.43 -11.55 8.60
N PHE A 70 17.93 -10.45 9.16
CA PHE A 70 18.06 -10.25 10.61
C PHE A 70 17.20 -9.07 11.07
N GLU A 71 16.25 -9.34 11.98
CA GLU A 71 15.40 -8.34 12.63
C GLU A 71 15.73 -8.24 14.11
N LYS A 72 16.06 -7.03 14.57
CA LYS A 72 16.41 -6.77 15.96
C LYS A 72 15.28 -7.11 16.92
N ALA A 73 14.05 -6.78 16.56
CA ALA A 73 12.90 -7.03 17.42
C ALA A 73 12.60 -8.53 17.53
N PRO A 74 12.15 -9.00 18.72
CA PRO A 74 11.85 -10.41 18.97
C PRO A 74 10.69 -10.96 18.13
N LYS A 75 9.84 -10.08 17.59
CA LYS A 75 8.70 -10.39 16.73
C LYS A 75 8.32 -9.13 15.92
N PRO A 76 7.53 -9.25 14.85
CA PRO A 76 7.00 -8.11 14.12
C PRO A 76 6.34 -7.09 15.06
N GLN A 77 6.93 -5.90 15.14
CA GLN A 77 6.44 -4.81 15.98
C GLN A 77 5.40 -3.97 15.26
N TRP A 78 4.60 -3.25 16.06
CA TRP A 78 3.78 -2.15 15.56
C TRP A 78 4.63 -1.13 14.77
N LYS A 79 4.08 -0.65 13.65
CA LYS A 79 4.61 0.45 12.85
C LYS A 79 3.45 1.25 12.25
N ILE A 80 3.61 2.57 12.14
CA ILE A 80 2.72 3.43 11.35
C ILE A 80 2.93 3.21 9.84
N GLY A 81 1.93 3.56 9.04
CA GLY A 81 1.91 3.39 7.59
C GLY A 81 1.09 2.16 7.21
N GLU A 82 -0.23 2.31 7.27
CA GLU A 82 -1.21 1.22 7.13
C GLU A 82 -1.89 1.19 5.75
N SER A 83 -1.92 2.32 5.03
CA SER A 83 -2.59 2.41 3.73
C SER A 83 -1.67 1.95 2.58
N THR A 84 -2.19 1.04 1.76
CA THR A 84 -1.56 0.58 0.52
C THR A 84 -2.37 0.96 -0.70
N LEU A 85 -1.72 0.98 -1.86
CA LEU A 85 -2.30 1.43 -3.13
C LEU A 85 -2.34 0.27 -4.14
N PRO A 86 -3.00 0.47 -5.29
CA PRO A 86 -3.10 -0.55 -6.33
C PRO A 86 -1.74 -1.11 -6.77
N HIS A 87 -0.68 -0.30 -6.70
CA HIS A 87 0.68 -0.73 -7.01
C HIS A 87 1.18 -1.85 -6.08
N PHE A 88 0.91 -1.74 -4.77
CA PHE A 88 1.22 -2.80 -3.80
C PHE A 88 0.32 -4.03 -4.01
N ALA A 89 -0.96 -3.83 -4.29
CA ALA A 89 -1.87 -4.94 -4.59
C ALA A 89 -1.43 -5.73 -5.83
N GLN A 90 -0.98 -5.05 -6.89
CA GLN A 90 -0.38 -5.69 -8.07
C GLN A 90 0.88 -6.46 -7.75
N TRP A 91 1.78 -5.90 -6.94
CA TRP A 91 2.97 -6.63 -6.51
C TRP A 91 2.60 -7.90 -5.73
N THR A 92 1.66 -7.82 -4.79
CA THR A 92 1.22 -9.02 -4.04
C THR A 92 0.63 -10.08 -4.98
N LEU A 93 -0.22 -9.67 -5.94
CA LEU A 93 -0.81 -10.56 -6.93
C LEU A 93 0.27 -11.26 -7.76
N SER A 94 1.22 -10.50 -8.32
CA SER A 94 2.33 -11.04 -9.13
C SER A 94 3.33 -11.85 -8.31
N ALA A 95 3.45 -11.55 -7.01
CA ALA A 95 4.20 -12.37 -6.05
C ALA A 95 3.44 -13.63 -5.61
N GLY A 96 2.22 -13.88 -6.09
CA GLY A 96 1.41 -15.07 -5.79
C GLY A 96 0.58 -14.96 -4.52
N MET A 97 0.50 -13.77 -3.91
CA MET A 97 -0.32 -13.47 -2.74
C MET A 97 -1.62 -12.80 -3.20
N LYS A 98 -2.63 -13.61 -3.52
CA LYS A 98 -3.91 -13.12 -4.06
C LYS A 98 -4.79 -12.47 -2.99
N ALA A 99 -5.58 -11.50 -3.41
CA ALA A 99 -6.42 -10.70 -2.54
C ALA A 99 -7.49 -11.50 -1.77
N GLU A 100 -8.00 -12.59 -2.36
CA GLU A 100 -8.90 -13.50 -1.64
C GLU A 100 -8.23 -13.90 -0.32
N TYR A 101 -7.02 -14.46 -0.32
CA TYR A 101 -6.38 -14.85 0.94
C TYR A 101 -5.98 -13.67 1.82
N LEU A 102 -5.44 -12.58 1.24
CA LEU A 102 -4.94 -11.44 2.01
C LEU A 102 -6.04 -10.66 2.75
N LEU A 103 -7.24 -10.56 2.18
CA LEU A 103 -8.39 -9.89 2.84
C LEU A 103 -8.93 -10.66 4.06
N ARG A 104 -8.40 -11.85 4.38
CA ARG A 104 -8.66 -12.50 5.68
C ARG A 104 -7.83 -11.87 6.79
N PHE A 105 -6.69 -11.25 6.48
CA PHE A 105 -5.81 -10.61 7.45
C PHE A 105 -6.01 -9.09 7.54
N PHE A 106 -6.34 -8.45 6.42
CA PHE A 106 -6.28 -7.00 6.27
C PHE A 106 -7.66 -6.38 5.98
N GLY A 107 -7.79 -5.08 6.23
CA GLY A 107 -8.96 -4.30 5.80
C GLY A 107 -8.95 -4.07 4.30
N LEU A 108 -10.11 -3.81 3.70
CA LEU A 108 -10.22 -3.39 2.30
C LEU A 108 -9.73 -1.95 2.13
N HIS A 109 -8.98 -1.67 1.07
CA HIS A 109 -8.76 -0.33 0.54
C HIS A 109 -9.36 -0.23 -0.87
N SER A 110 -10.43 0.53 -1.04
CA SER A 110 -11.19 0.64 -2.30
C SER A 110 -11.10 2.01 -2.97
N GLY A 111 -10.21 2.90 -2.53
CA GLY A 111 -10.03 4.22 -3.14
C GLY A 111 -9.53 5.26 -2.15
N LEU A 112 -9.47 6.51 -2.59
CA LEU A 112 -9.06 7.64 -1.77
C LEU A 112 -10.18 8.68 -1.80
N GLU A 113 -10.54 9.21 -0.64
CA GLU A 113 -11.49 10.30 -0.51
C GLU A 113 -10.87 11.45 0.26
N PHE A 114 -11.18 12.67 -0.18
CA PHE A 114 -10.61 13.91 0.31
C PHE A 114 -11.73 14.91 0.55
N PHE A 115 -11.78 15.46 1.76
CA PHE A 115 -12.71 16.48 2.19
C PHE A 115 -11.91 17.74 2.51
N PHE A 116 -12.06 18.79 1.70
CA PHE A 116 -11.31 20.03 1.84
C PHE A 116 -12.13 21.05 2.61
N LEU A 117 -11.80 21.24 3.88
CA LEU A 117 -12.53 22.13 4.78
C LEU A 117 -12.33 23.58 4.37
N ASP A 118 -13.40 24.36 4.42
CA ASP A 118 -13.33 25.82 4.36
C ASP A 118 -13.07 26.35 5.79
N ARG A 119 -11.94 27.04 5.98
CA ARG A 119 -11.57 27.57 7.30
C ARG A 119 -12.47 28.74 7.69
N GLU A 120 -12.91 29.52 6.72
CA GLU A 120 -13.71 30.72 6.89
C GLU A 120 -15.21 30.40 6.98
N LYS A 121 -15.65 29.25 6.46
CA LYS A 121 -17.02 28.73 6.53
C LYS A 121 -17.04 27.33 7.17
N PRO A 122 -17.14 27.22 8.50
CA PRO A 122 -16.89 25.97 9.24
C PRO A 122 -17.79 24.76 8.91
N ASP A 123 -18.92 24.97 8.24
CA ASP A 123 -19.83 23.90 7.81
C ASP A 123 -19.61 23.46 6.36
N ASP A 124 -18.88 24.25 5.57
CA ASP A 124 -18.65 24.04 4.14
C ASP A 124 -17.35 23.24 3.92
N TYR A 125 -17.36 22.40 2.88
CA TYR A 125 -16.19 21.69 2.39
C TYR A 125 -16.41 21.29 0.93
N ALA A 126 -15.31 21.09 0.19
CA ALA A 126 -15.35 20.46 -1.13
C ALA A 126 -14.90 19.01 -1.03
N VAL A 127 -15.21 18.21 -2.06
CA VAL A 127 -14.86 16.78 -2.09
C VAL A 127 -14.08 16.44 -3.35
N PHE A 128 -13.12 15.53 -3.20
CA PHE A 128 -12.55 14.74 -4.29
C PHE A 128 -12.58 13.28 -3.85
N CYS A 129 -13.12 12.39 -4.66
CA CYS A 129 -13.06 10.97 -4.39
C CYS A 129 -12.72 10.23 -5.67
N ASN A 130 -11.76 9.30 -5.57
CA ASN A 130 -11.48 8.34 -6.61
C ASN A 130 -11.66 6.91 -6.09
N ASN A 131 -12.24 6.07 -6.93
CA ASN A 131 -12.21 4.64 -6.71
C ASN A 131 -10.80 4.09 -6.91
N GLY A 132 -10.49 3.02 -6.19
CA GLY A 132 -9.41 2.11 -6.56
C GLY A 132 -9.71 1.42 -7.89
N PRO A 133 -8.84 0.51 -8.35
CA PRO A 133 -9.12 -0.29 -9.52
C PRO A 133 -10.38 -1.12 -9.29
N PRO A 134 -11.09 -1.50 -10.37
CA PRO A 134 -12.16 -2.48 -10.29
C PRO A 134 -11.72 -3.72 -9.47
N PRO A 135 -12.53 -4.24 -8.53
CA PRO A 135 -12.09 -5.24 -7.57
C PRO A 135 -11.68 -6.58 -8.18
N PHE A 136 -12.09 -6.87 -9.42
CA PHE A 136 -11.65 -8.07 -10.14
C PHE A 136 -10.19 -7.99 -10.62
N LEU A 137 -9.60 -6.79 -10.65
CA LEU A 137 -8.20 -6.60 -11.02
C LEU A 137 -7.28 -6.79 -9.81
N ALA A 138 -7.40 -5.91 -8.82
CA ALA A 138 -6.55 -5.91 -7.63
C ALA A 138 -7.16 -5.01 -6.54
N PRO A 139 -8.02 -5.54 -5.64
CA PRO A 139 -8.52 -4.75 -4.53
C PRO A 139 -7.35 -4.43 -3.58
N GLY A 140 -7.36 -3.23 -2.98
CA GLY A 140 -6.29 -2.77 -2.10
C GLY A 140 -6.45 -3.25 -0.66
N TYR A 141 -5.44 -2.99 0.17
CA TYR A 141 -5.41 -3.40 1.57
C TYR A 141 -5.10 -2.26 2.54
N GLN A 142 -5.76 -2.28 3.70
CA GLN A 142 -5.41 -1.52 4.90
C GLN A 142 -4.74 -2.48 5.89
N LEU A 143 -3.44 -2.28 6.12
CA LEU A 143 -2.58 -3.23 6.83
C LEU A 143 -2.50 -2.91 8.32
N GLN A 144 -2.71 -3.91 9.18
CA GLN A 144 -2.03 -3.90 10.48
C GLN A 144 -0.57 -4.32 10.27
N ARG A 145 0.38 -3.43 10.53
CA ARG A 145 1.80 -3.66 10.17
C ARG A 145 2.48 -4.84 10.87
N SER A 146 2.13 -5.14 12.12
CA SER A 146 2.64 -6.37 12.76
C SER A 146 2.14 -7.64 12.08
N MET A 147 0.92 -7.62 11.52
CA MET A 147 0.35 -8.75 10.78
C MET A 147 0.96 -8.85 9.38
N SER A 148 1.13 -7.74 8.64
CA SER A 148 1.76 -7.79 7.31
C SER A 148 3.18 -8.30 7.34
N GLU A 149 4.00 -7.82 8.28
CA GLU A 149 5.36 -8.31 8.45
C GLU A 149 5.40 -9.78 8.91
N LEU A 150 4.41 -10.25 9.69
CA LEU A 150 4.32 -11.67 10.06
C LEU A 150 3.95 -12.55 8.86
N VAL A 151 2.92 -12.16 8.09
CA VAL A 151 2.53 -12.86 6.85
C VAL A 151 3.71 -12.93 5.88
N PHE A 152 4.43 -11.82 5.67
CA PHE A 152 5.58 -11.80 4.78
C PHE A 152 6.79 -12.55 5.34
N THR A 153 6.96 -12.60 6.67
CA THR A 153 7.97 -13.47 7.29
C THR A 153 7.70 -14.94 6.97
N VAL A 154 6.48 -15.41 7.20
CA VAL A 154 6.09 -16.79 6.91
C VAL A 154 6.20 -17.09 5.41
N PHE A 155 5.76 -16.17 4.55
CA PHE A 155 5.86 -16.33 3.11
C PHE A 155 7.33 -16.42 2.65
N ALA A 156 8.21 -15.57 3.18
CA ALA A 156 9.64 -15.61 2.89
C ALA A 156 10.28 -16.93 3.37
N GLN A 157 9.91 -17.41 4.56
CA GLN A 157 10.35 -18.70 5.10
C GLN A 157 9.95 -19.87 4.18
N ARG A 158 8.72 -19.89 3.66
CA ARG A 158 8.27 -20.90 2.67
C ARG A 158 9.03 -20.84 1.34
N LEU A 159 9.61 -19.69 0.99
CA LEU A 159 10.49 -19.51 -0.17
C LEU A 159 11.98 -19.86 0.11
N GLY A 160 12.29 -20.35 1.32
CA GLY A 160 13.64 -20.72 1.73
C GLY A 160 14.50 -19.57 2.25
N VAL A 161 13.92 -18.38 2.48
CA VAL A 161 14.61 -17.26 3.14
C VAL A 161 14.66 -17.54 4.65
N ASN A 162 15.84 -17.40 5.27
CA ASN A 162 15.93 -17.51 6.73
C ASN A 162 15.71 -16.13 7.35
N VAL A 163 14.65 -15.97 8.13
CA VAL A 163 14.28 -14.72 8.81
C VAL A 163 14.48 -14.87 10.31
N TRP A 164 15.46 -14.16 10.87
CA TRP A 164 15.89 -14.26 12.25
C TRP A 164 15.43 -13.05 13.05
N HIS A 165 14.32 -13.20 13.78
CA HIS A 165 13.87 -12.21 14.76
C HIS A 165 14.69 -12.29 16.05
N GLY A 166 14.79 -11.19 16.78
CA GLY A 166 15.61 -11.08 17.99
C GLY A 166 17.12 -11.07 17.73
N HIS A 167 17.54 -10.78 16.49
CA HIS A 167 18.93 -10.77 16.06
C HIS A 167 19.25 -9.41 15.43
N ALA A 168 20.20 -8.68 16.03
CA ALA A 168 20.59 -7.35 15.54
C ALA A 168 21.97 -7.40 14.90
N ALA A 169 22.12 -6.77 13.74
CA ALA A 169 23.44 -6.46 13.22
C ALA A 169 24.17 -5.47 14.14
N ASP A 170 25.42 -5.78 14.49
CA ASP A 170 26.33 -4.83 15.10
C ASP A 170 26.85 -3.89 14.01
N ILE A 171 26.11 -2.80 13.85
CA ILE A 171 26.41 -1.81 12.84
C ILE A 171 27.80 -1.21 13.05
N GLN A 172 28.25 -1.04 14.30
CA GLN A 172 29.53 -0.38 14.60
C GLN A 172 30.72 -1.22 14.14
N ASN A 173 30.63 -2.54 14.33
CA ASN A 173 31.69 -3.50 13.99
C ASN A 173 31.48 -4.17 12.61
N THR A 174 30.49 -3.74 11.83
CA THR A 174 30.31 -4.23 10.46
C THR A 174 31.44 -3.70 9.56
N ILE A 175 32.08 -4.60 8.81
CA ILE A 175 33.09 -4.27 7.81
C ILE A 175 32.45 -4.52 6.45
N LEU A 176 32.30 -3.45 5.67
CA LEU A 176 31.83 -3.49 4.28
C LEU A 176 33.04 -3.19 3.39
N SER A 177 33.46 -4.16 2.58
CA SER A 177 34.67 -4.05 1.76
C SER A 177 34.61 -4.94 0.52
N GLN A 178 35.55 -4.74 -0.42
CA GLN A 178 35.63 -5.58 -1.62
C GLN A 178 36.03 -7.03 -1.31
N ASP A 179 36.76 -7.27 -0.22
CA ASP A 179 37.38 -8.57 0.12
C ASP A 179 36.52 -9.46 1.03
N GLY A 180 35.27 -9.05 1.26
CA GLY A 180 34.25 -9.80 1.99
C GLY A 180 33.56 -8.94 3.05
N ASP A 181 32.25 -8.76 2.90
CA ASP A 181 31.46 -8.07 3.91
C ASP A 181 31.24 -9.00 5.10
N SER A 182 31.40 -8.44 6.30
CA SER A 182 31.18 -9.16 7.55
C SER A 182 30.29 -8.33 8.46
N VAL A 183 29.15 -8.92 8.82
CA VAL A 183 28.13 -8.33 9.66
C VAL A 183 28.03 -9.16 10.94
N PRO A 184 28.64 -8.73 12.05
CA PRO A 184 28.45 -9.39 13.33
C PRO A 184 26.98 -9.34 13.74
N ILE A 185 26.42 -10.47 14.19
CA ILE A 185 25.02 -10.60 14.59
C ILE A 185 24.94 -10.91 16.09
N ILE A 186 24.23 -10.04 16.81
CA ILE A 186 24.03 -10.10 18.25
C ILE A 186 22.62 -10.61 18.55
N ARG A 187 22.52 -11.74 19.23
CA ARG A 187 21.24 -12.24 19.76
C ARG A 187 20.80 -11.33 20.91
N GLN A 188 19.58 -10.82 20.83
CA GLN A 188 19.11 -9.77 21.74
C GLN A 188 18.75 -10.27 23.14
N SER A 189 18.40 -11.55 23.29
CA SER A 189 17.97 -12.13 24.57
C SER A 189 19.11 -12.30 25.57
N ASP A 190 20.30 -12.69 25.11
CA ASP A 190 21.47 -12.96 25.95
C ASP A 190 22.65 -12.01 25.65
N LYS A 191 22.51 -11.13 24.65
CA LYS A 191 23.55 -10.18 24.20
C LYS A 191 24.85 -10.87 23.78
N THR A 192 24.78 -12.15 23.41
CA THR A 192 25.92 -12.88 22.88
C THR A 192 26.07 -12.61 21.39
N GLU A 193 27.31 -12.37 20.95
CA GLU A 193 27.67 -12.47 19.54
C GLU A 193 27.57 -13.95 19.17
N GLN A 194 26.62 -14.30 18.31
CA GLN A 194 26.43 -15.70 17.94
C GLN A 194 27.18 -16.05 16.66
N LEU A 195 27.34 -15.09 15.75
CA LEU A 195 28.02 -15.30 14.48
C LEU A 195 28.42 -13.99 13.80
N VAL A 196 29.38 -14.12 12.89
CA VAL A 196 29.66 -13.12 11.87
C VAL A 196 29.03 -13.61 10.58
N SER A 197 28.04 -12.89 10.06
CA SER A 197 27.40 -13.20 8.78
C SER A 197 28.25 -12.63 7.65
N LYS A 198 28.71 -13.48 6.74
CA LYS A 198 29.48 -13.11 5.56
C LYS A 198 28.62 -13.22 4.32
N SER A 199 28.64 -12.18 3.51
CA SER A 199 27.91 -12.15 2.23
C SER A 199 28.54 -11.17 1.26
N PRO A 200 28.45 -11.37 -0.07
CA PRO A 200 28.90 -10.39 -1.06
C PRO A 200 28.00 -9.15 -1.16
N LEU A 201 26.79 -9.19 -0.56
CA LEU A 201 25.86 -8.07 -0.53
C LEU A 201 25.14 -7.95 0.82
N VAL A 202 25.15 -6.75 1.39
CA VAL A 202 24.37 -6.34 2.55
C VAL A 202 23.26 -5.37 2.12
N VAL A 203 22.03 -5.65 2.54
CA VAL A 203 20.87 -4.80 2.24
C VAL A 203 20.41 -4.10 3.52
N ASP A 204 20.53 -2.79 3.57
CA ASP A 204 20.06 -1.93 4.66
C ASP A 204 18.55 -1.68 4.54
N GLY A 205 17.77 -2.56 5.18
CA GLY A 205 16.33 -2.45 5.39
C GLY A 205 15.94 -1.81 6.72
N THR A 206 16.84 -1.05 7.36
CA THR A 206 16.59 -0.44 8.69
C THR A 206 15.68 0.80 8.64
N GLY A 207 15.16 1.15 7.47
CA GLY A 207 14.23 2.25 7.25
C GLY A 207 14.81 3.59 7.69
N ARG A 208 14.00 4.42 8.36
CA ARG A 208 14.39 5.78 8.78
C ARG A 208 15.62 5.87 9.68
N PHE A 209 16.06 4.76 10.28
CA PHE A 209 17.27 4.74 11.09
C PHE A 209 18.53 4.85 10.23
N ARG A 210 18.47 4.44 8.95
CA ARG A 210 19.54 4.62 7.96
C ARG A 210 20.88 4.08 8.48
N GLN A 211 20.89 2.91 9.11
CA GLN A 211 22.01 2.47 9.93
C GLN A 211 23.33 2.37 9.14
N TYR A 212 23.28 2.05 7.85
CA TYR A 212 24.45 2.05 6.96
C TYR A 212 24.56 3.36 6.17
N ALA A 213 23.47 3.83 5.55
CA ALA A 213 23.48 5.05 4.75
C ALA A 213 23.90 6.31 5.54
N SER A 214 23.62 6.37 6.85
CA SER A 214 24.02 7.48 7.72
C SER A 214 25.53 7.53 8.02
N LYS A 215 26.23 6.40 7.90
CA LYS A 215 27.69 6.34 8.00
C LYS A 215 28.36 6.87 6.74
N ALA A 216 27.75 6.65 5.58
CA ALA A 216 28.26 7.11 4.29
C ALA A 216 28.01 8.61 4.07
N ALA A 217 26.84 9.12 4.45
CA ALA A 217 26.53 10.54 4.34
C ALA A 217 25.50 11.04 5.36
N ARG A 218 25.63 12.32 5.71
CA ARG A 218 24.62 13.03 6.50
C ARG A 218 23.28 13.04 5.79
N VAL A 219 22.22 13.08 6.58
CA VAL A 219 20.86 13.18 6.04
C VAL A 219 20.69 14.55 5.38
N LYS A 220 20.09 14.57 4.18
CA LYS A 220 19.68 15.80 3.50
C LYS A 220 18.26 16.19 3.95
N ARG A 221 18.10 17.47 4.27
CA ARG A 221 16.80 18.12 4.48
C ARG A 221 16.49 19.02 3.28
N PHE A 222 15.22 19.37 3.12
CA PHE A 222 14.73 20.19 2.01
C PHE A 222 14.32 21.57 2.52
N ASP A 223 14.30 22.55 1.62
CA ASP A 223 13.87 23.91 1.92
C ASP A 223 12.33 24.01 2.10
N ASN A 224 11.88 25.18 2.55
CA ASN A 224 10.49 25.48 2.95
C ASN A 224 10.07 24.72 4.23
N PHE A 225 8.77 24.47 4.39
CA PHE A 225 8.24 23.75 5.55
C PHE A 225 8.53 22.25 5.48
N ASN A 226 8.68 21.64 6.66
CA ASN A 226 8.58 20.21 6.86
C ASN A 226 7.21 19.89 7.49
N THR A 227 7.01 18.65 7.91
CA THR A 227 5.76 18.21 8.53
C THR A 227 6.03 17.40 9.78
N ASP A 228 5.11 17.52 10.73
CA ASP A 228 5.02 16.74 11.95
C ASP A 228 3.72 15.92 11.92
N ALA A 229 3.78 14.65 12.32
CA ALA A 229 2.61 13.80 12.47
C ALA A 229 2.33 13.45 13.92
N PHE A 230 1.05 13.45 14.31
CA PHE A 230 0.59 13.07 15.65
C PHE A 230 -0.74 12.33 15.54
N PHE A 231 -0.84 11.20 16.24
CA PHE A 231 -1.88 10.22 15.97
C PHE A 231 -2.13 9.26 17.12
N ALA A 232 -3.25 8.55 17.05
CA ALA A 232 -3.67 7.51 17.97
C ALA A 232 -4.58 6.49 17.29
N TYR A 233 -5.00 5.49 18.06
CA TYR A 233 -5.88 4.42 17.62
C TYR A 233 -7.22 4.49 18.32
N PHE A 234 -8.29 4.19 17.59
CA PHE A 234 -9.66 4.39 18.03
C PHE A 234 -10.54 3.19 17.68
N GLU A 235 -11.60 3.01 18.47
CA GLU A 235 -12.72 2.15 18.16
C GLU A 235 -13.85 3.00 17.54
N GLY A 236 -14.48 2.50 16.47
CA GLY A 236 -15.63 3.14 15.84
C GLY A 236 -16.92 2.84 16.60
N THR A 237 -17.39 3.77 17.43
CA THR A 237 -18.60 3.60 18.25
C THR A 237 -19.89 3.86 17.49
N SER A 238 -19.84 4.77 16.51
CA SER A 238 -20.95 5.07 15.59
C SER A 238 -20.38 5.41 14.20
N GLU A 239 -19.36 4.67 13.75
CA GLU A 239 -18.65 4.92 12.48
C GLU A 239 -19.56 5.02 11.25
N ASN A 240 -20.69 4.30 11.24
CA ASN A 240 -21.66 4.34 10.14
C ASN A 240 -22.49 5.63 10.09
N ASP A 241 -22.39 6.49 11.10
CA ASP A 241 -23.01 7.81 11.14
C ASP A 241 -22.09 8.93 10.65
N VAL A 242 -20.79 8.66 10.43
CA VAL A 242 -19.83 9.63 9.84
C VAL A 242 -20.34 10.22 8.51
N PRO A 243 -21.04 9.49 7.64
CA PRO A 243 -21.64 10.06 6.43
C PRO A 243 -22.64 11.21 6.66
N LYS A 244 -23.16 11.38 7.89
CA LYS A 244 -23.99 12.54 8.27
C LYS A 244 -23.17 13.82 8.45
N GLU A 245 -21.88 13.68 8.78
CA GLU A 245 -20.96 14.79 8.99
C GLU A 245 -20.20 15.15 7.70
N LEU A 246 -19.86 14.11 6.92
CA LEU A 246 -19.19 14.18 5.63
C LEU A 246 -19.95 13.31 4.63
N GLU A 247 -20.72 13.94 3.75
CA GLU A 247 -21.50 13.23 2.74
C GLU A 247 -20.58 12.31 1.93
N GLY A 248 -21.07 11.14 1.53
CA GLY A 248 -20.32 10.21 0.69
C GLY A 248 -19.05 9.60 1.31
N PHE A 249 -18.82 9.76 2.62
CA PHE A 249 -17.77 9.05 3.36
C PHE A 249 -17.99 7.54 3.30
N GLU A 250 -16.95 6.79 2.93
CA GLU A 250 -16.97 5.33 2.97
C GLU A 250 -15.71 4.79 3.66
N GLY A 251 -15.90 4.10 4.79
CA GLY A 251 -14.78 3.59 5.61
C GLY A 251 -13.93 2.47 5.00
N GLY A 252 -14.18 2.08 3.74
CA GLY A 252 -13.29 1.23 2.96
C GLY A 252 -12.31 2.01 2.07
N HIS A 253 -12.41 3.33 2.00
CA HIS A 253 -11.37 4.21 1.45
C HIS A 253 -10.30 4.54 2.50
N THR A 254 -9.16 5.07 2.05
CA THR A 254 -8.36 5.94 2.92
C THR A 254 -8.93 7.34 2.84
N SER A 255 -9.42 7.84 3.97
CA SER A 255 -10.09 9.14 4.04
C SER A 255 -9.13 10.23 4.49
N HIS A 256 -9.23 11.39 3.88
CA HIS A 256 -8.40 12.55 4.13
C HIS A 256 -9.29 13.76 4.41
N ILE A 257 -9.16 14.37 5.58
CA ILE A 257 -9.80 15.67 5.86
C ILE A 257 -8.72 16.74 5.82
N CYS A 258 -8.74 17.56 4.79
CA CYS A 258 -7.69 18.49 4.41
C CYS A 258 -8.06 19.92 4.87
N PHE A 259 -7.07 20.67 5.35
CA PHE A 259 -7.22 22.04 5.84
C PHE A 259 -5.86 22.78 5.70
N PRO A 260 -5.81 24.12 5.81
CA PRO A 260 -4.60 24.88 5.50
C PRO A 260 -3.29 24.39 6.16
N GLU A 261 -3.33 23.99 7.44
CA GLU A 261 -2.14 23.52 8.17
C GLU A 261 -1.71 22.10 7.78
N GLY A 262 -2.57 21.31 7.14
CA GLY A 262 -2.29 19.92 6.82
C GLY A 262 -3.55 19.09 6.61
N TRP A 263 -3.57 17.88 7.16
CA TRP A 263 -4.69 16.97 6.94
C TRP A 263 -4.78 15.90 8.03
N MET A 264 -5.98 15.34 8.18
CA MET A 264 -6.28 14.17 9.00
C MET A 264 -6.45 12.94 8.13
N TYR A 265 -5.80 11.83 8.46
CA TYR A 265 -6.12 10.52 7.87
C TYR A 265 -7.10 9.75 8.76
N LEU A 266 -7.96 8.95 8.13
CA LEU A 266 -8.72 7.89 8.79
C LEU A 266 -8.53 6.59 8.02
N ILE A 267 -7.98 5.57 8.69
CA ILE A 267 -7.70 4.26 8.09
C ILE A 267 -8.31 3.16 8.96
N ARG A 268 -9.26 2.41 8.40
CA ARG A 268 -9.94 1.29 9.06
C ARG A 268 -9.26 -0.03 8.71
N PHE A 269 -8.84 -0.80 9.72
CA PHE A 269 -8.24 -2.12 9.48
C PHE A 269 -8.64 -3.16 10.53
N VAL A 270 -8.43 -4.43 10.18
CA VAL A 270 -8.56 -5.55 11.11
C VAL A 270 -7.30 -5.67 11.95
N SER A 271 -7.44 -5.68 13.26
CA SER A 271 -6.35 -5.87 14.19
C SER A 271 -6.38 -7.24 14.86
N TRP A 272 -5.22 -7.87 14.87
CA TRP A 272 -4.91 -9.16 15.49
C TRP A 272 -4.00 -9.03 16.71
N HIS A 273 -3.83 -7.80 17.22
CA HIS A 273 -2.78 -7.43 18.19
C HIS A 273 -2.72 -8.34 19.41
N ASP A 274 -3.89 -8.74 19.95
CA ASP A 274 -4.00 -9.50 21.19
C ASP A 274 -3.88 -11.04 21.00
N SER A 275 -3.55 -11.50 19.79
CA SER A 275 -3.46 -12.93 19.47
C SER A 275 -2.11 -13.54 19.87
N PRO A 276 -2.07 -14.77 20.42
CA PRO A 276 -0.82 -15.48 20.66
C PRO A 276 -0.05 -15.78 19.36
N MET A 277 1.27 -15.64 19.38
CA MET A 277 2.10 -15.80 18.17
C MET A 277 1.96 -17.18 17.51
N ALA A 278 2.02 -18.27 18.28
CA ALA A 278 1.90 -19.63 17.74
C ALA A 278 0.57 -19.85 17.00
N ASN A 279 -0.51 -19.26 17.50
CA ASN A 279 -1.84 -19.36 16.92
C ASN A 279 -1.93 -18.57 15.60
N LEU A 280 -1.33 -17.37 15.56
CA LEU A 280 -1.23 -16.60 14.33
C LEU A 280 -0.43 -17.34 13.25
N LEU A 281 0.68 -17.98 13.63
CA LEU A 281 1.51 -18.76 12.70
C LEU A 281 0.72 -19.92 12.10
N ASP A 282 0.00 -20.69 12.93
CA ASP A 282 -0.87 -21.78 12.43
C ASP A 282 -1.94 -21.25 11.46
N MET A 283 -2.59 -20.13 11.81
CA MET A 283 -3.61 -19.50 10.96
C MET A 283 -3.03 -19.02 9.62
N ILE A 284 -1.84 -18.41 9.64
CA ILE A 284 -1.18 -17.93 8.43
C ILE A 284 -0.80 -19.10 7.54
N HIS A 285 -0.18 -20.15 8.09
CA HIS A 285 0.16 -21.34 7.32
C HIS A 285 -1.08 -21.99 6.70
N TYR A 286 -2.16 -22.12 7.46
CA TYR A 286 -3.43 -22.65 6.96
C TYR A 286 -3.96 -21.88 5.75
N ILE A 287 -3.96 -20.54 5.82
CA ILE A 287 -4.42 -19.69 4.71
C ILE A 287 -3.49 -19.80 3.50
N LEU A 288 -2.17 -19.86 3.71
CA LEU A 288 -1.20 -20.03 2.62
C LEU A 288 -1.29 -21.41 1.96
N ASP A 289 -1.54 -22.49 2.72
CA ASP A 289 -1.77 -23.82 2.16
C ASP A 289 -3.04 -23.84 1.29
N HIS A 290 -4.11 -23.18 1.75
CA HIS A 290 -5.32 -23.01 0.95
C HIS A 290 -5.09 -22.15 -0.30
N ALA A 291 -4.19 -21.17 -0.24
CA ALA A 291 -3.79 -20.36 -1.39
C ALA A 291 -3.04 -21.18 -2.44
N GLU A 292 -2.16 -22.08 -2.01
CA GLU A 292 -1.45 -23.01 -2.89
C GLU A 292 -2.40 -24.02 -3.56
N LEU A 293 -3.46 -24.44 -2.86
CA LEU A 293 -4.52 -25.28 -3.42
C LEU A 293 -5.49 -24.54 -4.35
N GLY A 294 -5.49 -23.21 -4.36
CA GLY A 294 -6.44 -22.41 -5.11
C GLY A 294 -7.88 -22.54 -4.58
N THR A 295 -8.03 -22.59 -3.26
CA THR A 295 -9.36 -22.75 -2.63
C THR A 295 -10.26 -21.57 -2.97
N PRO A 296 -11.48 -21.80 -3.51
CA PRO A 296 -12.40 -20.73 -3.86
C PRO A 296 -12.73 -19.82 -2.66
N HIS A 297 -12.94 -18.54 -2.94
CA HIS A 297 -13.18 -17.54 -1.90
C HIS A 297 -14.34 -17.90 -0.96
N ASP A 298 -15.48 -18.35 -1.51
CA ASP A 298 -16.67 -18.68 -0.72
C ASP A 298 -16.51 -19.95 0.14
N GLU A 299 -15.53 -20.80 -0.18
CA GLU A 299 -15.22 -22.01 0.58
C GLU A 299 -14.22 -21.75 1.72
N MET A 300 -13.48 -20.64 1.67
CA MET A 300 -12.56 -20.27 2.73
C MET A 300 -13.30 -19.86 4.01
N PRO A 301 -12.75 -20.19 5.19
CA PRO A 301 -13.16 -19.57 6.44
C PRO A 301 -12.97 -18.04 6.40
N SER A 302 -13.94 -17.33 6.96
CA SER A 302 -13.90 -15.89 7.23
C SER A 302 -12.95 -15.57 8.39
N SER A 303 -12.57 -14.30 8.55
CA SER A 303 -11.67 -13.85 9.62
C SER A 303 -12.19 -14.21 11.03
N GLU A 304 -13.49 -14.11 11.29
CA GLU A 304 -14.09 -14.52 12.57
C GLU A 304 -14.06 -16.04 12.77
N GLU A 305 -14.28 -16.83 11.71
CA GLU A 305 -14.17 -18.29 11.75
C GLU A 305 -12.72 -18.71 12.00
N LEU A 306 -11.75 -18.09 11.32
CA LEU A 306 -10.31 -18.28 11.52
C LEU A 306 -9.91 -17.94 12.96
N ALA A 307 -10.38 -16.80 13.48
CA ALA A 307 -10.12 -16.40 14.85
C ALA A 307 -10.59 -17.48 15.86
N LYS A 308 -11.77 -18.06 15.64
CA LYS A 308 -12.29 -19.16 16.47
C LYS A 308 -11.49 -20.45 16.29
N MET A 309 -11.21 -20.86 15.06
CA MET A 309 -10.48 -22.10 14.72
C MET A 309 -9.09 -22.15 15.35
N PHE A 310 -8.38 -21.01 15.36
CA PHE A 310 -7.01 -20.92 15.84
C PHE A 310 -6.88 -20.32 17.23
N GLY A 311 -7.97 -19.85 17.84
CA GLY A 311 -7.94 -19.17 19.14
C GLY A 311 -7.21 -17.82 19.06
N CYS A 312 -7.38 -17.10 17.96
CA CYS A 312 -6.88 -15.74 17.78
C CYS A 312 -7.94 -14.72 18.21
N LYS A 313 -7.50 -13.47 18.41
CA LYS A 313 -8.36 -12.33 18.73
C LYS A 313 -8.34 -11.34 17.59
N MET A 314 -9.53 -10.95 17.14
CA MET A 314 -9.74 -10.01 16.04
C MET A 314 -10.63 -8.88 16.51
N LYS A 315 -10.31 -7.64 16.13
CA LYS A 315 -11.23 -6.50 16.24
C LYS A 315 -10.97 -5.46 15.16
N TRP A 316 -11.96 -4.64 14.84
CA TRP A 316 -11.79 -3.50 13.94
C TRP A 316 -11.23 -2.29 14.69
N VAL A 317 -10.25 -1.62 14.09
CA VAL A 317 -9.57 -0.46 14.67
C VAL A 317 -9.45 0.63 13.60
N TRP A 318 -9.54 1.88 14.04
CA TRP A 318 -9.22 3.05 13.25
C TRP A 318 -7.87 3.63 13.67
N SER A 319 -6.99 3.83 12.70
CA SER A 319 -5.83 4.71 12.84
C SER A 319 -6.26 6.10 12.40
N ILE A 320 -6.18 7.07 13.31
CA ILE A 320 -6.57 8.45 13.04
C ILE A 320 -5.44 9.36 13.50
N GLY A 321 -5.04 10.26 12.61
CA GLY A 321 -3.91 11.12 12.87
C GLY A 321 -3.84 12.31 11.96
N TYR A 322 -3.06 13.28 12.38
CA TYR A 322 -2.78 14.48 11.61
C TYR A 322 -1.35 14.44 11.08
N ALA A 323 -1.14 15.03 9.91
CA ALA A 323 0.15 15.47 9.44
C ALA A 323 0.06 16.95 9.08
N CYS A 324 0.70 17.79 9.89
CA CYS A 324 0.64 19.25 9.78
C CYS A 324 2.02 19.82 9.48
N ARG A 325 2.05 20.99 8.82
CA ARG A 325 3.28 21.73 8.56
C ARG A 325 3.96 22.11 9.88
N ASP A 326 5.28 22.10 9.91
CA ASP A 326 6.07 22.45 11.08
C ASP A 326 6.06 23.95 11.42
N ASP A 327 5.55 24.79 10.51
CA ASP A 327 5.25 26.21 10.72
C ASP A 327 3.81 26.48 11.19
N THR A 328 3.06 25.43 11.56
CA THR A 328 1.74 25.56 12.21
C THR A 328 1.87 26.34 13.53
N THR A 329 1.06 27.39 13.68
CA THR A 329 1.01 28.17 14.93
C THR A 329 0.11 27.48 15.96
N TYR A 330 0.67 27.19 17.14
CA TYR A 330 -0.07 26.68 18.29
C TYR A 330 -0.19 27.75 19.38
N PRO A 331 -1.28 27.76 20.17
CA PRO A 331 -1.49 28.78 21.19
C PRO A 331 -0.57 28.56 22.40
N ALA A 332 -0.37 29.61 23.21
CA ALA A 332 0.49 29.55 24.39
C ALA A 332 -0.03 28.59 25.48
N ASP A 333 -1.33 28.36 25.54
CA ASP A 333 -2.03 27.50 26.50
C ASP A 333 -2.24 26.06 25.98
N LEU A 334 -1.41 25.60 25.03
CA LEU A 334 -1.51 24.26 24.42
C LEU A 334 -1.52 23.11 25.44
N GLU A 335 -0.93 23.31 26.62
CA GLU A 335 -0.98 22.36 27.75
C GLU A 335 -2.39 22.02 28.25
N THR A 336 -3.37 22.89 28.02
CA THR A 336 -4.78 22.65 28.40
C THR A 336 -5.45 21.57 27.54
N TYR A 337 -4.82 21.18 26.43
CA TYR A 337 -5.35 20.21 25.47
C TYR A 337 -4.90 18.77 25.71
N GLY A 338 -4.07 18.49 26.72
CA GLY A 338 -3.62 17.13 27.01
C GLY A 338 -2.35 17.02 27.84
N SER A 339 -1.99 15.78 28.16
CA SER A 339 -0.83 15.42 28.98
C SER A 339 0.47 15.32 28.18
N SER A 340 0.41 14.83 26.95
CA SER A 340 1.56 14.66 26.05
C SER A 340 1.52 15.65 24.87
N GLU A 341 2.66 15.91 24.25
CA GLU A 341 2.68 16.82 23.08
C GLU A 341 1.81 16.32 21.92
N GLY A 342 1.84 15.02 21.63
CA GLY A 342 1.01 14.42 20.57
C GLY A 342 -0.48 14.61 20.83
N GLU A 343 -0.92 14.32 22.07
CA GLU A 343 -2.30 14.53 22.51
C GLU A 343 -2.72 16.00 22.40
N ARG A 344 -1.90 16.92 22.90
CA ARG A 344 -2.20 18.35 22.90
C ARG A 344 -2.40 18.88 21.48
N ARG A 345 -1.48 18.56 20.57
CA ARG A 345 -1.58 18.99 19.16
C ARG A 345 -2.78 18.35 18.46
N PHE A 346 -3.03 17.06 18.70
CA PHE A 346 -4.19 16.36 18.16
C PHE A 346 -5.48 17.06 18.58
N ASN A 347 -5.71 17.19 19.89
CA ASN A 347 -6.93 17.77 20.44
C ASN A 347 -7.10 19.25 20.05
N TYR A 348 -6.00 20.01 19.96
CA TYR A 348 -6.05 21.40 19.48
C TYR A 348 -6.55 21.49 18.04
N ILE A 349 -5.95 20.74 17.12
CA ILE A 349 -6.36 20.76 15.70
C ILE A 349 -7.80 20.24 15.55
N THR A 350 -8.17 19.16 16.25
CA THR A 350 -9.54 18.64 16.26
C THR A 350 -10.55 19.70 16.69
N LYS A 351 -10.25 20.47 17.75
CA LYS A 351 -11.14 21.52 18.27
C LYS A 351 -11.16 22.77 17.40
N LYS A 352 -10.08 23.04 16.65
CA LYS A 352 -9.96 24.21 15.76
C LYS A 352 -10.98 24.18 14.62
N TYR A 353 -11.28 22.99 14.07
CA TYR A 353 -12.23 22.82 12.97
C TYR A 353 -13.48 22.06 13.41
N LYS A 354 -14.65 22.69 13.24
CA LYS A 354 -15.95 22.11 13.63
C LYS A 354 -16.15 20.70 13.05
N LYS A 355 -15.92 20.52 11.74
CA LYS A 355 -16.07 19.21 11.06
C LYS A 355 -15.15 18.11 11.60
N LEU A 356 -13.93 18.45 12.04
CA LEU A 356 -13.05 17.47 12.67
C LEU A 356 -13.62 17.01 14.02
N SER A 357 -14.12 17.94 14.83
CA SER A 357 -14.79 17.61 16.10
C SER A 357 -16.04 16.76 15.87
N ASP A 358 -16.86 17.13 14.87
CA ASP A 358 -18.07 16.41 14.51
C ASP A 358 -17.78 14.94 14.15
N VAL A 359 -16.79 14.71 13.27
CA VAL A 359 -16.32 13.36 12.89
C VAL A 359 -15.76 12.59 14.08
N MET A 360 -14.92 13.22 14.93
CA MET A 360 -14.27 12.54 16.05
C MET A 360 -15.24 12.06 17.13
N ARG A 361 -16.48 12.59 17.21
CA ARG A 361 -17.52 12.08 18.14
C ARG A 361 -17.92 10.64 17.88
N HIS A 362 -17.65 10.12 16.68
CA HIS A 362 -17.98 8.74 16.31
C HIS A 362 -16.92 7.72 16.76
N PHE A 363 -15.81 8.19 17.34
CA PHE A 363 -14.65 7.38 17.68
C PHE A 363 -14.29 7.50 19.16
N THR A 364 -13.91 6.37 19.78
CA THR A 364 -13.41 6.32 21.16
C THR A 364 -11.95 5.92 21.16
N LEU A 365 -11.11 6.69 21.86
CA LEU A 365 -9.67 6.46 21.98
C LEU A 365 -9.37 5.10 22.63
N LEU A 366 -8.41 4.36 22.07
CA LEU A 366 -7.89 3.12 22.64
C LEU A 366 -6.61 3.44 23.46
N PRO A 367 -6.67 3.42 24.80
CA PRO A 367 -5.51 3.72 25.62
C PRO A 367 -4.46 2.61 25.53
N ASP A 368 -3.20 3.02 25.35
CA ASP A 368 -2.02 2.16 25.34
C ASP A 368 -2.18 0.92 24.46
N TYR A 369 -2.79 1.11 23.30
CA TYR A 369 -3.26 0.01 22.47
C TYR A 369 -2.16 -0.96 22.03
N HIS A 370 -0.93 -0.47 21.82
CA HIS A 370 0.23 -1.28 21.45
C HIS A 370 1.20 -1.49 22.62
N GLY A 371 0.75 -1.29 23.86
CA GLY A 371 1.54 -1.39 25.09
C GLY A 371 1.71 -0.04 25.83
N PRO A 372 2.33 -0.03 27.01
CA PRO A 372 2.45 1.17 27.83
C PRO A 372 3.11 2.35 27.09
N GLY A 373 2.51 3.55 27.20
CA GLY A 373 3.03 4.77 26.58
C GLY A 373 2.75 4.87 25.08
N THR A 374 1.76 4.13 24.59
CA THR A 374 1.39 4.09 23.15
C THR A 374 0.00 4.64 22.85
N THR A 375 -0.65 5.27 23.84
CA THR A 375 -1.93 5.97 23.62
C THR A 375 -1.80 7.04 22.53
N TRP A 376 -0.73 7.84 22.58
CA TRP A 376 -0.48 8.94 21.65
C TRP A 376 0.93 8.85 21.06
N TYR A 377 1.03 9.11 19.77
CA TYR A 377 2.30 9.15 19.06
C TYR A 377 2.54 10.53 18.47
N ILE A 378 3.82 10.90 18.36
CA ILE A 378 4.27 12.07 17.61
C ILE A 378 5.57 11.76 16.89
N ARG A 379 5.71 12.24 15.66
CA ARG A 379 6.96 12.21 14.89
C ARG A 379 7.13 13.52 14.16
N LYS A 380 8.27 14.16 14.36
CA LYS A 380 8.56 15.47 13.81
C LYS A 380 9.53 15.39 12.65
N GLN A 381 9.52 16.42 11.80
CA GLN A 381 10.47 16.58 10.69
C GLN A 381 10.52 15.34 9.79
N LEU A 382 9.37 14.99 9.23
CA LEU A 382 9.17 13.75 8.48
C LEU A 382 10.06 13.64 7.23
N THR A 383 10.20 14.70 6.43
CA THR A 383 10.87 14.65 5.15
C THR A 383 12.39 14.60 5.29
N TYR A 384 13.03 13.62 4.65
CA TYR A 384 14.50 13.52 4.53
C TYR A 384 14.94 12.67 3.33
N GLN A 385 16.22 12.81 2.93
CA GLN A 385 16.85 11.98 1.91
C GLN A 385 18.24 11.48 2.36
N SER A 386 18.58 10.25 2.00
CA SER A 386 19.96 9.74 2.03
C SER A 386 20.73 10.20 0.80
N GLN A 387 21.89 10.82 0.99
CA GLN A 387 22.72 11.27 -0.14
C GLN A 387 23.52 10.15 -0.79
N VAL A 388 23.79 9.07 -0.04
CA VAL A 388 24.45 7.86 -0.52
C VAL A 388 23.54 6.69 -0.18
N VAL A 389 23.15 5.91 -1.19
CA VAL A 389 22.17 4.82 -1.07
C VAL A 389 22.74 3.45 -1.44
N SER A 390 23.95 3.41 -2.00
CA SER A 390 24.71 2.20 -2.28
C SER A 390 26.21 2.46 -2.10
N GLY A 391 26.99 1.40 -1.96
CA GLY A 391 28.45 1.44 -1.87
C GLY A 391 29.08 0.05 -1.97
N PRO A 392 30.40 -0.08 -1.74
CA PRO A 392 31.08 -1.37 -1.78
C PRO A 392 30.42 -2.35 -0.80
N GLY A 393 29.76 -3.38 -1.34
CA GLY A 393 29.15 -4.45 -0.56
C GLY A 393 27.76 -4.14 0.02
N TRP A 394 27.17 -2.97 -0.25
CA TRP A 394 25.86 -2.65 0.34
C TRP A 394 24.95 -1.76 -0.50
N VAL A 395 23.65 -1.86 -0.22
CA VAL A 395 22.58 -0.98 -0.74
C VAL A 395 21.52 -0.76 0.34
N THR A 396 20.92 0.42 0.43
CA THR A 396 19.75 0.67 1.30
C THR A 396 18.46 0.63 0.51
N ILE A 397 17.32 0.37 1.14
CA ILE A 397 16.02 0.26 0.46
C ILE A 397 14.90 0.94 1.26
N GLY A 398 13.79 1.25 0.60
CA GLY A 398 12.60 1.82 1.25
C GLY A 398 12.90 3.14 1.95
N ASP A 399 12.40 3.32 3.17
CA ASP A 399 12.66 4.51 4.02
C ASP A 399 14.16 4.81 4.24
N GLY A 400 15.05 3.86 3.97
CA GLY A 400 16.50 4.07 4.02
C GLY A 400 17.00 5.04 2.93
N ILE A 401 16.35 5.11 1.77
CA ILE A 401 16.68 6.09 0.71
C ILE A 401 16.17 7.50 1.07
N GLY A 402 15.09 7.58 1.84
CA GLY A 402 14.39 8.81 2.19
C GLY A 402 12.91 8.58 2.43
N PHE A 403 12.24 9.59 2.97
CA PHE A 403 10.80 9.62 3.20
C PHE A 403 10.30 11.07 3.05
N THR A 404 9.03 11.26 2.73
CA THR A 404 8.40 12.58 2.63
C THR A 404 7.28 12.72 3.64
N ASN A 405 6.10 12.17 3.35
CA ASN A 405 4.89 12.35 4.12
C ASN A 405 3.96 11.12 3.97
N PRO A 406 3.04 10.88 4.92
CA PRO A 406 2.00 9.86 4.76
C PRO A 406 1.01 10.12 3.61
N LEU A 407 0.90 11.36 3.10
CA LEU A 407 -0.09 11.74 2.09
C LEU A 407 0.12 10.95 0.80
N LEU A 408 -0.94 10.31 0.29
CA LEU A 408 -0.89 9.38 -0.85
C LEU A 408 0.05 8.17 -0.66
N SER A 409 0.38 7.83 0.58
CA SER A 409 1.07 6.61 1.00
C SER A 409 2.40 6.28 0.25
N PRO A 410 3.30 7.22 -0.09
CA PRO A 410 4.50 6.93 -0.88
C PRO A 410 5.50 6.02 -0.15
N GLY A 411 5.51 6.01 1.19
CA GLY A 411 6.50 5.25 1.97
C GLY A 411 6.54 3.75 1.66
N ILE A 412 5.37 3.11 1.49
CA ILE A 412 5.30 1.72 1.01
C ILE A 412 5.27 1.70 -0.51
N ASN A 413 4.34 2.45 -1.12
CA ASN A 413 3.97 2.23 -2.52
C ASN A 413 4.98 2.80 -3.51
N ALA A 414 5.59 3.96 -3.23
CA ALA A 414 6.68 4.47 -4.05
C ALA A 414 8.03 3.91 -3.57
N GLY A 415 8.20 3.73 -2.25
CA GLY A 415 9.40 3.15 -1.65
C GLY A 415 9.70 1.75 -2.16
N MET A 416 8.68 0.96 -2.53
CA MET A 416 8.89 -0.39 -3.04
C MET A 416 9.61 -0.44 -4.39
N ALA A 417 9.59 0.65 -5.18
CA ALA A 417 10.35 0.70 -6.43
C ALA A 417 11.86 0.53 -6.19
N SER A 418 12.39 1.19 -5.15
CA SER A 418 13.78 0.98 -4.71
C SER A 418 13.99 -0.47 -4.24
N THR A 419 13.07 -1.00 -3.45
CA THR A 419 13.12 -2.36 -2.91
C THR A 419 13.17 -3.42 -4.03
N THR A 420 12.28 -3.33 -5.01
CA THR A 420 12.20 -4.30 -6.12
C THR A 420 13.33 -4.11 -7.11
N LEU A 421 13.78 -2.88 -7.38
CA LEU A 421 14.93 -2.65 -8.26
C LEU A 421 16.22 -3.21 -7.64
N ALA A 422 16.42 -3.05 -6.33
CA ALA A 422 17.56 -3.66 -5.64
C ALA A 422 17.51 -5.19 -5.70
N ALA A 423 16.32 -5.78 -5.52
CA ALA A 423 16.12 -7.23 -5.65
C ALA A 423 16.44 -7.71 -7.08
N GLN A 424 16.05 -6.98 -8.12
CA GLN A 424 16.39 -7.31 -9.51
C GLN A 424 17.90 -7.27 -9.76
N ASN A 425 18.61 -6.27 -9.22
CA ASN A 425 20.05 -6.12 -9.42
C ASN A 425 20.90 -7.11 -8.62
N THR A 426 20.31 -7.89 -7.71
CA THR A 426 21.03 -8.72 -6.73
C THR A 426 21.99 -9.71 -7.38
N VAL A 427 21.53 -10.51 -8.35
CA VAL A 427 22.38 -11.51 -9.02
C VAL A 427 23.54 -10.88 -9.78
N ALA A 428 23.33 -9.71 -10.39
CA ALA A 428 24.39 -8.99 -11.07
C ALA A 428 25.40 -8.43 -10.05
N ALA A 429 24.91 -7.85 -8.95
CA ALA A 429 25.73 -7.26 -7.90
C ALA A 429 26.68 -8.28 -7.26
N ILE A 430 26.20 -9.47 -6.90
CA ILE A 430 27.02 -10.50 -6.24
C ILE A 430 28.07 -11.13 -7.17
N LYS A 431 27.91 -10.99 -8.50
CA LYS A 431 28.86 -11.53 -9.51
C LYS A 431 30.00 -10.57 -9.85
N THR A 432 29.88 -9.31 -9.44
CA THR A 432 30.91 -8.29 -9.69
C THR A 432 32.19 -8.59 -8.92
N LYS A 433 33.33 -8.22 -9.52
CA LYS A 433 34.68 -8.46 -8.98
C LYS A 433 35.42 -7.16 -8.68
N THR A 434 35.05 -6.06 -9.34
CA THR A 434 35.68 -4.75 -9.13
C THR A 434 34.67 -3.70 -8.66
N GLU A 435 35.17 -2.60 -8.10
CA GLU A 435 34.35 -1.46 -7.71
C GLU A 435 33.64 -0.82 -8.90
N GLU A 436 34.28 -0.75 -10.07
CA GLU A 436 33.68 -0.19 -11.28
C GLU A 436 32.50 -1.02 -11.78
N GLU A 437 32.62 -2.36 -11.75
CA GLU A 437 31.52 -3.26 -12.10
C GLU A 437 30.35 -3.09 -11.12
N ARG A 438 30.63 -2.99 -9.81
CA ARG A 438 29.60 -2.73 -8.78
C ARG A 438 28.89 -1.41 -9.01
N ALA A 439 29.64 -0.33 -9.20
CA ALA A 439 29.10 0.99 -9.48
C ALA A 439 28.25 0.99 -10.76
N ALA A 440 28.65 0.24 -11.79
CA ALA A 440 27.87 0.11 -13.02
C ALA A 440 26.52 -0.58 -12.80
N VAL A 441 26.47 -1.65 -11.99
CA VAL A 441 25.22 -2.34 -11.62
C VAL A 441 24.28 -1.41 -10.84
N TRP A 442 24.82 -0.62 -9.90
CA TRP A 442 24.03 0.25 -9.04
C TRP A 442 23.73 1.62 -9.64
N LYS A 443 24.35 2.01 -10.76
CA LYS A 443 24.15 3.33 -11.36
C LYS A 443 22.67 3.69 -11.59
N LYS A 444 21.89 2.80 -12.21
CA LYS A 444 20.46 3.04 -12.46
C LYS A 444 19.68 3.21 -11.15
N TYR A 445 20.07 2.46 -10.12
CA TYR A 445 19.48 2.52 -8.79
C TYR A 445 19.77 3.84 -8.09
N ASP A 446 21.04 4.28 -8.12
CA ASP A 446 21.48 5.54 -7.53
C ASP A 446 20.84 6.75 -8.22
N ASP A 447 20.81 6.76 -9.56
CA ASP A 447 20.17 7.82 -10.36
C ASP A 447 18.68 7.94 -10.02
N TYR A 448 17.96 6.81 -9.91
CA TYR A 448 16.56 6.78 -9.49
C TYR A 448 16.38 7.36 -8.08
N CYS A 449 17.14 6.88 -7.09
CA CYS A 449 17.00 7.31 -5.70
C CYS A 449 17.35 8.78 -5.50
N ALA A 450 18.31 9.31 -6.27
CA ALA A 450 18.67 10.72 -6.26
C ALA A 450 17.49 11.62 -6.68
N GLY A 451 16.72 11.21 -7.70
CA GLY A 451 15.57 11.94 -8.22
C GLY A 451 14.24 11.68 -7.48
N ALA A 452 14.05 10.49 -6.92
CA ALA A 452 12.77 10.06 -6.34
C ALA A 452 12.30 10.93 -5.17
N VAL A 453 13.14 11.12 -4.15
CA VAL A 453 12.75 11.84 -2.92
C VAL A 453 12.50 13.33 -3.18
N PRO A 454 13.33 14.05 -3.96
CA PRO A 454 13.02 15.44 -4.35
C PRO A 454 11.69 15.58 -5.09
N SER A 455 11.38 14.70 -6.05
CA SER A 455 10.11 14.73 -6.79
C SER A 455 8.92 14.47 -5.87
N LEU A 456 9.01 13.48 -4.97
CA LEU A 456 7.96 13.22 -3.98
C LEU A 456 7.82 14.36 -2.95
N ASN A 457 8.90 15.08 -2.63
CA ASN A 457 8.83 16.23 -1.75
C ASN A 457 8.16 17.43 -2.43
N LEU A 458 8.46 17.66 -3.71
CA LEU A 458 7.75 18.66 -4.52
C LEU A 458 6.25 18.34 -4.57
N MET A 459 5.89 17.07 -4.81
CA MET A 459 4.51 16.60 -4.76
C MET A 459 3.86 16.89 -3.41
N ASN A 460 4.55 16.57 -2.31
CA ASN A 460 4.03 16.83 -0.98
C ASN A 460 3.80 18.34 -0.73
N GLN A 461 4.78 19.20 -1.02
CA GLN A 461 4.63 20.64 -0.81
C GLN A 461 3.52 21.22 -1.69
N PHE A 462 3.43 20.82 -2.96
CA PHE A 462 2.36 21.20 -3.86
C PHE A 462 0.97 20.85 -3.29
N LEU A 463 0.77 19.60 -2.86
CA LEU A 463 -0.54 19.15 -2.35
C LEU A 463 -0.92 19.86 -1.04
N TYR A 464 0.04 20.12 -0.14
CA TYR A 464 -0.23 20.89 1.08
C TYR A 464 -0.64 22.33 0.78
N LEU A 465 -0.04 22.97 -0.23
CA LEU A 465 -0.47 24.30 -0.66
C LEU A 465 -1.89 24.26 -1.24
N CYS A 466 -2.25 23.19 -1.96
CA CYS A 466 -3.61 23.00 -2.45
C CYS A 466 -4.66 22.81 -1.33
N PHE A 467 -4.26 22.47 -0.10
CA PHE A 467 -5.17 22.42 1.06
C PHE A 467 -5.54 23.80 1.61
N MET A 468 -4.83 24.86 1.22
CA MET A 468 -5.09 26.21 1.73
C MET A 468 -6.41 26.81 1.25
N HIS A 469 -7.07 26.21 0.25
CA HIS A 469 -8.38 26.64 -0.23
C HIS A 469 -9.22 25.44 -0.72
N PRO A 470 -10.51 25.35 -0.36
CA PRO A 470 -11.35 24.17 -0.62
C PRO A 470 -11.46 23.79 -2.10
N MET A 471 -11.37 24.76 -3.02
CA MET A 471 -11.47 24.49 -4.47
C MET A 471 -10.13 24.18 -5.16
N ILE A 472 -8.97 24.53 -4.59
CA ILE A 472 -7.68 24.27 -5.24
C ILE A 472 -7.31 22.79 -5.10
N GLY A 473 -7.57 22.19 -3.94
CA GLY A 473 -7.42 20.76 -3.69
C GLY A 473 -8.00 19.88 -4.80
N PRO A 474 -9.34 19.82 -4.95
CA PRO A 474 -9.99 18.94 -5.91
C PRO A 474 -9.64 19.32 -7.35
N ARG A 475 -9.63 20.62 -7.71
CA ARG A 475 -9.51 21.08 -9.11
C ARG A 475 -8.09 21.17 -9.65
N VAL A 476 -7.09 21.15 -8.78
CA VAL A 476 -5.68 21.32 -9.17
C VAL A 476 -4.85 20.19 -8.59
N GLY A 477 -4.67 20.17 -7.27
CA GLY A 477 -3.74 19.24 -6.61
C GLY A 477 -4.03 17.78 -6.90
N PHE A 478 -5.24 17.36 -6.57
CA PHE A 478 -5.65 15.96 -6.58
C PHE A 478 -6.08 15.50 -7.96
N LEU A 479 -6.72 16.36 -8.76
CA LEU A 479 -6.95 16.08 -10.18
C LEU A 479 -5.65 15.68 -10.88
N TRP A 480 -4.63 16.55 -10.86
CA TRP A 480 -3.38 16.29 -11.57
C TRP A 480 -2.62 15.09 -11.03
N THR A 481 -2.51 14.97 -9.71
CA THR A 481 -1.71 13.91 -9.10
C THR A 481 -2.36 12.54 -9.26
N ILE A 482 -3.68 12.42 -9.00
CA ILE A 482 -4.39 11.15 -9.11
C ILE A 482 -4.50 10.70 -10.56
N VAL A 483 -4.94 11.59 -11.47
CA VAL A 483 -5.11 11.24 -12.89
C VAL A 483 -3.79 10.83 -13.51
N ILE A 484 -2.71 11.60 -13.32
CA ILE A 484 -1.41 11.22 -13.90
C ILE A 484 -0.87 9.95 -13.24
N GLY A 485 -1.01 9.80 -11.93
CA GLY A 485 -0.61 8.59 -11.22
C GLY A 485 -1.22 7.30 -11.79
N HIS A 486 -2.40 7.38 -12.41
CA HIS A 486 -3.06 6.27 -13.10
C HIS A 486 -2.74 6.24 -14.61
N ALA A 487 -2.73 7.41 -15.26
CA ALA A 487 -2.63 7.59 -16.70
C ALA A 487 -1.20 7.92 -17.20
N LEU A 488 -0.16 7.53 -16.45
CA LEU A 488 1.24 7.77 -16.79
C LEU A 488 1.55 7.42 -18.26
N PRO A 489 2.11 8.35 -19.05
CA PRO A 489 2.51 8.06 -20.41
C PRO A 489 3.51 6.90 -20.44
N LYS A 490 3.22 5.85 -21.23
CA LYS A 490 4.01 4.61 -21.39
C LYS A 490 4.08 3.68 -20.16
N TRP A 491 3.81 4.19 -18.96
CA TRP A 491 3.99 3.46 -17.69
C TRP A 491 2.73 3.34 -16.84
N SER A 492 1.58 3.77 -17.37
CA SER A 492 0.27 3.70 -16.71
C SER A 492 0.02 2.31 -16.13
N LEU A 493 -0.33 2.27 -14.85
CA LEU A 493 -0.95 1.10 -14.23
C LEU A 493 -2.25 0.81 -14.99
N PRO A 494 -2.50 -0.44 -15.37
CA PRO A 494 -2.21 -0.96 -16.70
C PRO A 494 -3.28 -0.51 -17.71
N ARG A 495 -2.87 0.27 -18.71
CA ARG A 495 -3.69 0.56 -19.90
C ARG A 495 -3.69 -0.55 -20.96
N ALA A 496 -2.78 -1.54 -20.85
CA ALA A 496 -2.56 -2.54 -21.91
C ALA A 496 -2.75 -4.02 -21.48
N ALA A 497 -2.41 -4.42 -20.25
CA ALA A 497 -2.38 -5.84 -19.84
C ALA A 497 -3.02 -6.14 -18.47
N PHE A 498 -3.58 -5.13 -17.80
CA PHE A 498 -4.29 -5.21 -16.51
C PHE A 498 -3.55 -5.87 -15.32
N THR A 499 -2.32 -6.33 -15.53
CA THR A 499 -1.35 -6.79 -14.53
C THR A 499 0.07 -6.47 -15.01
N VAL A 500 1.02 -6.33 -14.09
CA VAL A 500 2.45 -6.30 -14.40
C VAL A 500 3.06 -7.58 -13.84
N ASP A 501 3.65 -8.42 -14.69
CA ASP A 501 4.32 -9.62 -14.20
C ASP A 501 5.46 -9.28 -13.24
N LEU A 502 5.86 -10.25 -12.40
CA LEU A 502 6.82 -9.99 -11.35
C LEU A 502 8.22 -9.57 -11.88
N PRO A 503 8.78 -10.19 -12.94
CA PRO A 503 10.04 -9.76 -13.53
C PRO A 503 10.04 -8.33 -14.08
N ASN A 504 8.92 -7.84 -14.64
CA ASN A 504 8.82 -6.49 -15.18
C ASN A 504 8.40 -5.45 -14.13
N PHE A 505 8.00 -5.89 -12.93
CA PHE A 505 7.43 -5.02 -11.90
C PHE A 505 8.33 -3.82 -11.54
N ALA A 506 9.63 -4.04 -11.27
CA ALA A 506 10.47 -2.94 -10.80
C ALA A 506 10.68 -1.87 -11.87
N GLU A 507 10.71 -2.25 -13.16
CA GLU A 507 10.80 -1.28 -14.26
C GLU A 507 9.58 -0.36 -14.25
N HIS A 508 8.38 -0.91 -14.09
CA HIS A 508 7.17 -0.09 -13.95
C HIS A 508 7.20 0.79 -12.70
N ALA A 509 7.65 0.24 -11.58
CA ALA A 509 7.63 0.92 -10.28
C ALA A 509 8.52 2.18 -10.25
N ILE A 510 9.70 2.15 -10.89
CA ILE A 510 10.65 3.27 -10.86
C ILE A 510 10.20 4.48 -11.71
N HIS A 511 9.30 4.28 -12.67
CA HIS A 511 8.72 5.38 -13.46
C HIS A 511 7.42 5.94 -12.86
N TRP A 512 6.90 5.33 -11.78
CA TRP A 512 5.61 5.71 -11.23
C TRP A 512 5.66 7.04 -10.47
N LEU A 513 6.28 7.08 -9.28
CA LEU A 513 6.44 8.28 -8.43
C LEU A 513 5.19 9.21 -8.37
N TRP A 514 3.98 8.63 -8.44
CA TRP A 514 2.71 9.37 -8.54
C TRP A 514 2.62 10.37 -9.72
N GLY A 515 3.47 10.25 -10.73
CA GLY A 515 3.52 11.19 -11.85
C GLY A 515 4.27 12.49 -11.56
N SER A 516 4.93 12.61 -10.39
CA SER A 516 5.62 13.84 -9.94
C SER A 516 6.83 14.28 -10.77
N GLN A 517 7.11 13.56 -11.87
CA GLN A 517 8.15 13.87 -12.86
C GLN A 517 7.58 14.10 -14.27
N VAL A 518 6.26 14.07 -14.43
CA VAL A 518 5.60 14.30 -15.73
C VAL A 518 5.52 15.81 -15.99
N ASP A 519 5.97 16.25 -17.17
CA ASP A 519 6.07 17.68 -17.52
C ASP A 519 4.79 18.49 -17.24
N ASP A 520 3.62 17.95 -17.60
CA ASP A 520 2.35 18.66 -17.40
C ASP A 520 2.06 18.84 -15.89
N TRP A 521 2.35 17.81 -15.09
CA TRP A 521 2.25 17.87 -13.63
C TRP A 521 3.22 18.90 -13.06
N VAL A 522 4.50 18.85 -13.45
CA VAL A 522 5.56 19.73 -12.94
C VAL A 522 5.23 21.19 -13.22
N LYS A 523 4.76 21.51 -14.44
CA LYS A 523 4.32 22.86 -14.81
C LYS A 523 3.25 23.40 -13.87
N VAL A 524 2.24 22.60 -13.54
CA VAL A 524 1.14 23.00 -12.65
C VAL A 524 1.61 23.10 -11.20
N ALA A 525 2.42 22.15 -10.74
CA ALA A 525 2.95 22.13 -9.39
C ALA A 525 3.86 23.33 -9.11
N GLU A 526 4.77 23.67 -10.03
CA GLU A 526 5.68 24.81 -9.89
C GLU A 526 4.92 26.15 -9.96
N HIS A 527 3.97 26.29 -10.89
CA HIS A 527 3.14 27.51 -10.98
C HIS A 527 2.35 27.72 -9.68
N THR A 528 1.67 26.68 -9.21
CA THR A 528 0.88 26.71 -7.97
C THR A 528 1.75 27.02 -6.76
N THR A 529 2.92 26.36 -6.67
CA THR A 529 3.88 26.57 -5.58
C THR A 529 4.38 28.01 -5.55
N LYS A 530 4.73 28.58 -6.71
CA LYS A 530 5.18 29.98 -6.82
C LYS A 530 4.13 30.98 -6.33
N LYS A 531 2.84 30.66 -6.49
CA LYS A 531 1.73 31.53 -6.10
C LYS A 531 1.35 31.40 -4.64
N LEU A 532 1.36 30.18 -4.11
CA LEU A 532 0.84 29.90 -2.77
C LEU A 532 1.91 29.85 -1.67
N MET A 533 3.14 29.42 -1.98
CA MET A 533 4.20 29.28 -0.97
C MET A 533 4.54 30.60 -0.23
N PRO A 534 4.54 31.79 -0.87
CA PRO A 534 4.84 33.05 -0.17
C PRO A 534 3.73 33.54 0.77
N LEU A 535 2.53 32.94 0.73
CA LEU A 535 1.38 33.40 1.48
C LEU A 535 1.49 33.03 2.96
N ASN A 536 0.92 33.88 3.82
CA ASN A 536 0.82 33.60 5.25
C ASN A 536 -0.18 32.46 5.50
N LEU A 537 0.27 31.37 6.11
CA LEU A 537 -0.55 30.20 6.43
C LEU A 537 -1.80 30.56 7.26
N ASN A 538 -1.71 31.58 8.11
CA ASN A 538 -2.78 31.98 9.01
C ASN A 538 -3.82 32.93 8.35
N GLU A 539 -3.62 33.33 7.10
CA GLU A 539 -4.52 34.24 6.37
C GLU A 539 -5.24 33.50 5.23
N PRO A 540 -6.45 33.94 4.82
CA PRO A 540 -7.14 33.36 3.66
C PRO A 540 -6.33 33.57 2.37
N VAL A 541 -6.41 32.61 1.45
CA VAL A 541 -5.83 32.77 0.11
C VAL A 541 -6.65 33.84 -0.65
N PRO A 542 -6.03 34.90 -1.21
CA PRO A 542 -6.75 35.88 -2.01
C PRO A 542 -7.45 35.24 -3.21
N GLN A 543 -8.70 35.64 -3.46
CA GLN A 543 -9.54 35.03 -4.50
C GLN A 543 -8.92 35.13 -5.89
N GLU A 544 -8.22 36.23 -6.20
CA GLU A 544 -7.53 36.41 -7.47
C GLU A 544 -6.42 35.37 -7.70
N ILE A 545 -5.76 34.90 -6.62
CA ILE A 545 -4.76 33.84 -6.69
C ILE A 545 -5.43 32.48 -6.90
N VAL A 546 -6.56 32.23 -6.22
CA VAL A 546 -7.37 31.03 -6.40
C VAL A 546 -7.80 30.90 -7.87
N ASP A 547 -8.36 31.99 -8.42
CA ASP A 547 -8.84 32.04 -9.81
C ASP A 547 -7.70 31.85 -10.81
N GLU A 548 -6.55 32.49 -10.59
CA GLU A 548 -5.37 32.35 -11.45
C GLU A 548 -4.85 30.90 -11.48
N VAL A 549 -4.68 30.28 -10.31
CA VAL A 549 -4.13 28.91 -10.20
C VAL A 549 -5.08 27.90 -10.85
N ILE A 550 -6.40 28.05 -10.66
CA ILE A 550 -7.39 27.20 -11.31
C ILE A 550 -7.38 27.42 -12.83
N ALA A 551 -7.40 28.67 -13.30
CA ALA A 551 -7.39 28.96 -14.74
C ALA A 551 -6.13 28.42 -15.43
N PHE A 552 -4.97 28.51 -14.77
CA PHE A 552 -3.72 27.93 -15.27
C PHE A 552 -3.82 26.39 -15.35
N SER A 553 -4.31 25.74 -14.30
CA SER A 553 -4.53 24.28 -14.25
C SER A 553 -5.45 23.80 -15.39
N GLU A 554 -6.59 24.48 -15.58
CA GLU A 554 -7.56 24.17 -16.64
C GLU A 554 -6.93 24.29 -18.03
N LYS A 555 -6.20 25.38 -18.28
CA LYS A 555 -5.49 25.58 -19.56
C LYS A 555 -4.50 24.45 -19.86
N VAL A 556 -3.65 24.08 -18.90
CA VAL A 556 -2.68 22.99 -19.10
C VAL A 556 -3.39 21.65 -19.34
N LYS A 557 -4.53 21.43 -18.68
CA LYS A 557 -5.35 20.23 -18.86
C LYS A 557 -5.95 20.17 -20.27
N GLU A 558 -6.54 21.27 -20.74
CA GLU A 558 -7.07 21.39 -22.10
C GLU A 558 -6.01 21.12 -23.16
N GLU A 559 -4.81 21.72 -23.02
CA GLU A 559 -3.67 21.47 -23.91
C GLU A 559 -3.24 20.00 -23.92
N ALA A 560 -3.19 19.36 -22.74
CA ALA A 560 -2.81 17.96 -22.63
C ALA A 560 -3.86 17.01 -23.23
N LEU A 561 -5.14 17.26 -22.99
CA LEU A 561 -6.25 16.49 -23.57
C LEU A 561 -6.30 16.65 -25.10
N ALA A 562 -6.11 17.87 -25.60
CA ALA A 562 -6.02 18.15 -27.04
C ALA A 562 -4.84 17.43 -27.70
N ALA A 563 -3.75 17.20 -26.96
CA ALA A 563 -2.61 16.40 -27.39
C ALA A 563 -2.83 14.88 -27.27
N GLY A 564 -4.04 14.43 -26.92
CA GLY A 564 -4.37 13.00 -26.77
C GLY A 564 -3.80 12.35 -25.51
N LYS A 565 -3.35 13.12 -24.52
CA LYS A 565 -2.92 12.58 -23.23
C LYS A 565 -4.13 12.27 -22.35
N TYR A 566 -3.92 11.41 -21.35
CA TYR A 566 -4.89 11.16 -20.27
C TYR A 566 -6.31 10.75 -20.72
N GLN A 567 -6.46 9.95 -21.78
CA GLN A 567 -7.77 9.60 -22.37
C GLN A 567 -8.61 8.51 -21.64
N GLY A 568 -8.49 8.34 -20.32
CA GLY A 568 -9.47 7.58 -19.54
C GLY A 568 -9.75 6.11 -19.89
N PHE A 569 -8.89 5.40 -20.62
CA PHE A 569 -9.06 3.95 -20.83
C PHE A 569 -8.03 3.18 -19.99
N PRO A 570 -8.41 2.15 -19.20
CA PRO A 570 -9.77 1.63 -18.96
C PRO A 570 -10.58 2.43 -17.93
N PHE A 571 -9.97 3.45 -17.33
CA PHE A 571 -10.55 4.20 -16.23
C PHE A 571 -11.45 5.33 -16.74
N ARG A 572 -12.73 4.98 -16.92
CA ARG A 572 -13.78 5.93 -17.24
C ARG A 572 -13.84 6.97 -16.14
N TYR A 573 -13.31 8.17 -16.37
CA TYR A 573 -13.19 9.16 -15.30
C TYR A 573 -14.52 9.49 -14.65
N GLU A 574 -15.61 9.49 -15.41
CA GLU A 574 -16.96 9.69 -14.87
C GLU A 574 -17.42 8.56 -13.94
N GLY A 575 -16.93 7.34 -14.09
CA GLY A 575 -17.17 6.24 -13.16
C GLY A 575 -16.14 6.19 -12.02
N GLU A 576 -14.90 6.61 -12.27
CA GLU A 576 -13.82 6.55 -11.29
C GLU A 576 -13.86 7.72 -10.30
N LEU A 577 -14.09 8.94 -10.80
CA LEU A 577 -13.98 10.19 -10.06
C LEU A 577 -15.38 10.74 -9.77
N ARG A 578 -15.65 11.06 -8.51
CA ARG A 578 -16.96 11.54 -8.07
C ARG A 578 -17.38 12.81 -8.82
N ASN A 579 -16.56 13.86 -8.76
CA ASN A 579 -16.89 15.22 -9.24
C ASN A 579 -16.34 15.57 -10.64
N TYR A 580 -16.10 14.57 -11.49
CA TYR A 580 -15.57 14.78 -12.84
C TYR A 580 -16.37 14.03 -13.90
N GLY A 581 -16.53 14.67 -15.06
CA GLY A 581 -17.06 14.04 -16.28
C GLY A 581 -16.01 13.27 -17.07
N PRO A 582 -16.39 12.66 -18.22
CA PRO A 582 -15.53 11.78 -19.00
C PRO A 582 -14.29 12.46 -19.58
N MET A 583 -14.28 13.79 -19.72
CA MET A 583 -13.15 14.59 -20.21
C MET A 583 -12.48 15.41 -19.10
N LEU A 584 -12.60 14.96 -17.85
CA LEU A 584 -12.05 15.64 -16.66
C LEU A 584 -12.57 17.07 -16.48
N GLU A 585 -13.76 17.37 -16.96
CA GLU A 585 -14.52 18.57 -16.62
C GLU A 585 -15.01 18.48 -15.17
N TRP A 586 -14.79 19.55 -14.40
CA TRP A 586 -15.26 19.63 -13.02
C TRP A 586 -16.77 19.82 -13.00
N ASP A 587 -17.46 18.99 -12.23
CA ASP A 587 -18.90 19.08 -12.01
C ASP A 587 -19.19 19.05 -10.49
N PRO A 588 -19.57 20.19 -9.89
CA PRO A 588 -19.88 20.26 -8.46
C PRO A 588 -21.20 19.55 -8.10
N GLU A 589 -22.11 19.33 -9.06
CA GLU A 589 -23.40 18.68 -8.85
C GLU A 589 -23.32 17.15 -9.01
N LYS A 590 -22.25 16.64 -9.64
CA LYS A 590 -21.98 15.20 -9.79
C LYS A 590 -21.50 14.60 -8.46
N TYR A 591 -22.42 14.38 -7.54
CA TYR A 591 -22.13 13.73 -6.26
C TYR A 591 -22.48 12.24 -6.24
N ALA A 592 -23.55 11.84 -6.95
CA ALA A 592 -24.11 10.50 -6.91
C ALA A 592 -23.61 9.55 -8.02
N GLY A 593 -22.84 10.05 -8.99
CA GLY A 593 -22.53 9.35 -10.24
C GLY A 593 -21.16 8.69 -10.30
N GLN A 594 -20.73 7.97 -9.27
CA GLN A 594 -19.47 7.20 -9.27
C GLN A 594 -19.79 5.70 -9.33
N ASP A 595 -18.96 4.91 -10.02
CA ASP A 595 -19.03 3.44 -9.95
C ASP A 595 -18.89 2.99 -8.47
N ARG A 596 -19.54 1.89 -8.07
CA ARG A 596 -19.39 1.33 -6.72
C ARG A 596 -18.66 0.01 -6.81
N PHE A 597 -17.44 0.01 -6.26
CA PHE A 597 -16.53 -1.13 -6.20
C PHE A 597 -16.51 -1.82 -4.83
N GLN A 598 -17.27 -1.30 -3.88
CA GLN A 598 -17.38 -1.86 -2.54
C GLN A 598 -18.80 -1.75 -2.00
N SER A 599 -19.12 -2.59 -1.03
CA SER A 599 -20.37 -2.56 -0.26
C SER A 599 -20.12 -2.99 1.18
N GLN A 600 -21.00 -2.56 2.09
CA GLN A 600 -20.97 -3.04 3.47
C GLN A 600 -21.75 -4.35 3.60
N CYS A 601 -21.18 -5.31 4.32
CA CYS A 601 -21.92 -6.48 4.78
C CYS A 601 -23.10 -6.03 5.65
N HIS A 602 -24.32 -6.48 5.34
CA HIS A 602 -25.50 -6.11 6.11
C HIS A 602 -25.44 -6.58 7.58
N ALA A 603 -24.74 -7.71 7.84
CA ALA A 603 -24.64 -8.33 9.17
C ALA A 603 -23.55 -7.70 10.05
N CYS A 604 -22.30 -7.64 9.56
CA CYS A 604 -21.15 -7.17 10.38
C CYS A 604 -20.64 -5.77 9.98
N LYS A 605 -21.27 -5.10 9.01
CA LYS A 605 -20.91 -3.76 8.50
C LYS A 605 -19.50 -3.61 7.93
N THR A 606 -18.78 -4.72 7.76
CA THR A 606 -17.46 -4.72 7.10
C THR A 606 -17.59 -4.32 5.63
N TRP A 607 -16.71 -3.42 5.19
CA TRP A 607 -16.53 -3.06 3.78
C TRP A 607 -15.86 -4.21 3.01
N LEU A 608 -16.46 -4.59 1.89
CA LEU A 608 -16.08 -5.73 1.08
C LEU A 608 -16.05 -5.32 -0.39
N PRO A 609 -15.15 -5.91 -1.20
CA PRO A 609 -15.14 -5.67 -2.63
C PRO A 609 -16.45 -6.20 -3.25
N CYS A 610 -16.95 -5.46 -4.24
CA CYS A 610 -18.01 -5.93 -5.12
C CYS A 610 -17.41 -6.89 -6.15
N ARG A 611 -17.52 -8.20 -5.90
CA ARG A 611 -17.38 -9.24 -6.93
C ARG A 611 -18.53 -10.25 -6.83
N GLY A 612 -19.26 -10.46 -7.92
CA GLY A 612 -20.41 -11.38 -7.96
C GLY A 612 -20.05 -12.85 -7.84
N ASP A 613 -18.77 -13.20 -7.93
CA ASP A 613 -18.24 -14.53 -7.63
C ASP A 613 -17.73 -14.69 -6.19
N TRP A 614 -17.83 -13.64 -5.35
CA TRP A 614 -17.47 -13.62 -3.92
C TRP A 614 -18.67 -13.22 -3.06
N LEU A 615 -19.56 -14.17 -2.79
CA LEU A 615 -20.80 -13.93 -2.06
C LEU A 615 -20.59 -13.92 -0.54
N LYS A 616 -19.67 -14.74 -0.05
CA LYS A 616 -19.35 -14.86 1.38
C LYS A 616 -18.57 -13.64 1.87
N CYS A 617 -19.06 -13.04 2.96
CA CYS A 617 -18.35 -11.99 3.67
C CYS A 617 -17.02 -12.52 4.23
N THR A 618 -15.90 -11.87 3.89
CA THR A 618 -14.58 -12.27 4.39
C THR A 618 -14.42 -12.12 5.89
N ALA A 619 -15.18 -11.23 6.53
CA ALA A 619 -15.07 -10.98 7.98
C ALA A 619 -15.90 -11.96 8.81
N CYS A 620 -17.22 -12.04 8.60
CA CYS A 620 -18.12 -12.82 9.45
C CYS A 620 -18.68 -14.11 8.82
N GLY A 621 -18.44 -14.32 7.53
CA GLY A 621 -18.82 -15.55 6.83
C GLY A 621 -20.29 -15.64 6.39
N VAL A 622 -21.11 -14.61 6.60
CA VAL A 622 -22.48 -14.58 6.05
C VAL A 622 -22.44 -14.58 4.51
N ILE A 623 -23.33 -15.34 3.89
CA ILE A 623 -23.55 -15.27 2.44
C ILE A 623 -24.40 -14.05 2.14
N ARG A 624 -23.89 -13.14 1.32
CA ARG A 624 -24.58 -11.92 0.92
C ARG A 624 -25.43 -12.17 -0.34
N PRO A 625 -26.53 -11.43 -0.52
CA PRO A 625 -27.25 -11.39 -1.79
C PRO A 625 -26.33 -10.97 -2.95
N LEU A 626 -26.59 -11.48 -4.16
CA LEU A 626 -25.76 -11.20 -5.34
C LEU A 626 -25.73 -9.69 -5.64
N GLU A 627 -26.86 -9.01 -5.52
CA GLU A 627 -27.01 -7.57 -5.77
C GLU A 627 -26.13 -6.68 -4.86
N ASP A 628 -25.77 -7.18 -3.67
CA ASP A 628 -24.84 -6.52 -2.75
C ASP A 628 -23.38 -6.77 -3.13
N CYS A 629 -23.13 -7.80 -3.94
CA CYS A 629 -21.80 -8.24 -4.35
C CYS A 629 -21.42 -7.74 -5.75
N GLU A 630 -22.38 -7.25 -6.55
CA GLU A 630 -22.10 -6.79 -7.91
C GLU A 630 -21.52 -5.37 -7.96
N ILE A 631 -20.68 -5.15 -8.97
CA ILE A 631 -20.21 -3.80 -9.29
C ILE A 631 -21.42 -3.01 -9.80
N LYS A 632 -21.67 -1.86 -9.18
CA LYS A 632 -22.67 -0.92 -9.70
C LYS A 632 -21.96 0.09 -10.58
N TRP A 633 -22.13 -0.07 -11.89
CA TRP A 633 -21.60 0.86 -12.87
C TRP A 633 -22.52 2.08 -12.96
N ASN A 634 -22.00 3.29 -12.73
CA ASN A 634 -22.75 4.54 -12.88
C ASN A 634 -23.29 4.69 -14.31
N ILE A 635 -22.44 4.37 -15.29
CA ILE A 635 -22.82 4.20 -16.69
C ILE A 635 -22.52 2.75 -17.07
N PRO A 636 -23.43 2.03 -17.75
CA PRO A 636 -23.15 0.69 -18.23
C PRO A 636 -21.88 0.65 -19.10
N PRO A 637 -20.98 -0.34 -18.91
CA PRO A 637 -19.83 -0.51 -19.79
C PRO A 637 -20.24 -0.71 -21.25
N THR A 638 -19.49 -0.11 -22.17
CA THR A 638 -19.68 -0.27 -23.62
C THR A 638 -19.34 -1.69 -24.08
N GLU A 639 -19.81 -2.10 -25.27
CA GLU A 639 -19.42 -3.39 -25.85
C GLU A 639 -17.89 -3.54 -26.01
N PHE A 640 -17.20 -2.44 -26.34
CA PHE A 640 -15.75 -2.44 -26.44
C PHE A 640 -15.11 -2.74 -25.08
N GLU A 641 -15.56 -2.08 -24.01
CA GLU A 641 -15.06 -2.32 -22.66
C GLU A 641 -15.35 -3.75 -22.19
N LEU A 642 -16.58 -4.23 -22.38
CA LEU A 642 -16.98 -5.59 -22.07
C LEU A 642 -16.13 -6.62 -22.83
N SER A 643 -15.79 -6.34 -24.10
CA SER A 643 -14.88 -7.20 -24.88
C SER A 643 -13.47 -7.30 -24.27
N LYS A 644 -13.00 -6.23 -23.60
CA LYS A 644 -11.70 -6.20 -22.91
C LYS A 644 -11.80 -6.87 -21.55
N PHE A 645 -12.86 -6.61 -20.80
CA PHE A 645 -13.13 -7.26 -19.52
C PHE A 645 -13.25 -8.78 -19.68
N ALA A 646 -13.89 -9.27 -20.75
CA ALA A 646 -14.00 -10.70 -21.06
C ALA A 646 -12.64 -11.42 -21.20
N VAL A 647 -11.57 -10.71 -21.57
CA VAL A 647 -10.23 -11.28 -21.78
C VAL A 647 -9.46 -11.41 -20.46
N ILE A 648 -9.72 -10.52 -19.50
CA ILE A 648 -8.89 -10.35 -18.31
C ILE A 648 -9.57 -10.78 -17.02
N ALA A 649 -10.90 -10.81 -17.00
CA ALA A 649 -11.65 -11.16 -15.82
C ALA A 649 -11.34 -12.61 -15.43
N PRO A 650 -10.99 -12.90 -14.17
CA PRO A 650 -10.77 -14.28 -13.72
C PRO A 650 -12.06 -15.12 -13.81
N ASN A 651 -13.22 -14.46 -13.75
CA ASN A 651 -14.55 -15.02 -13.90
C ASN A 651 -15.49 -13.91 -14.40
N TYR A 652 -16.44 -14.19 -15.28
CA TYR A 652 -17.37 -13.16 -15.76
C TYR A 652 -18.17 -12.50 -14.63
N MET A 653 -18.57 -13.27 -13.60
CA MET A 653 -19.26 -12.77 -12.42
C MET A 653 -18.40 -11.87 -11.53
N SER A 654 -17.06 -11.90 -11.68
CA SER A 654 -16.19 -10.95 -10.97
C SER A 654 -16.37 -9.50 -11.45
N VAL A 655 -16.84 -9.32 -12.69
CA VAL A 655 -17.23 -8.03 -13.27
C VAL A 655 -18.73 -7.75 -13.04
N GLY A 656 -19.54 -8.82 -12.99
CA GLY A 656 -20.96 -8.81 -12.70
C GLY A 656 -21.79 -9.46 -13.81
N THR A 657 -23.10 -9.56 -13.59
CA THR A 657 -24.09 -10.05 -14.57
C THR A 657 -23.94 -9.37 -15.93
N VAL A 658 -23.59 -8.09 -15.97
CA VAL A 658 -23.36 -7.32 -17.21
C VAL A 658 -22.35 -8.00 -18.16
N LEU A 659 -21.29 -8.61 -17.64
CA LEU A 659 -20.31 -9.31 -18.48
C LEU A 659 -20.78 -10.73 -18.83
N ALA A 660 -21.42 -11.42 -17.88
CA ALA A 660 -21.97 -12.75 -18.12
C ALA A 660 -23.02 -12.74 -19.23
N ASP A 661 -23.91 -11.75 -19.23
CA ASP A 661 -24.95 -11.57 -20.25
C ASP A 661 -24.34 -11.18 -21.60
N TYR A 662 -23.33 -10.31 -21.62
CA TYR A 662 -22.59 -9.96 -22.85
C TYR A 662 -21.99 -11.19 -23.53
N VAL A 663 -21.27 -12.04 -22.78
CA VAL A 663 -20.64 -13.24 -23.32
C VAL A 663 -21.70 -14.23 -23.80
N LYS A 664 -22.74 -14.49 -23.01
CA LYS A 664 -23.84 -15.39 -23.37
C LYS A 664 -24.54 -14.95 -24.67
N ASN A 665 -24.82 -13.66 -24.83
CA ASN A 665 -25.44 -13.12 -26.03
C ASN A 665 -24.52 -13.22 -27.25
N ARG A 666 -23.21 -13.00 -27.07
CA ARG A 666 -22.22 -13.16 -28.14
C ARG A 666 -22.09 -14.62 -28.60
N ASP A 667 -22.06 -15.57 -27.67
CA ASP A 667 -22.02 -17.00 -27.98
C ASP A 667 -23.28 -17.46 -28.72
N MET A 668 -24.45 -16.95 -28.34
CA MET A 668 -25.72 -17.20 -29.05
C MET A 668 -25.74 -16.65 -30.48
N MET A 669 -25.05 -15.54 -30.74
CA MET A 669 -24.94 -14.90 -32.05
C MET A 669 -23.84 -15.52 -32.93
N CYS A 670 -22.87 -16.22 -32.32
CA CYS A 670 -21.85 -17.02 -33.00
C CYS A 670 -22.42 -18.38 -33.45
N LYS A 671 -23.46 -18.38 -34.28
CA LYS A 671 -23.92 -19.59 -34.98
C LYS A 671 -22.95 -19.95 -36.11
N CYS A 672 -21.79 -20.50 -35.77
CA CYS A 672 -21.19 -21.50 -36.67
C CYS A 672 -22.12 -22.72 -36.60
N ALA A 673 -22.83 -23.02 -37.70
CA ALA A 673 -23.62 -24.23 -37.78
C ALA A 673 -22.72 -25.45 -37.50
N PRO A 674 -23.14 -26.44 -36.69
CA PRO A 674 -22.48 -27.73 -36.72
C PRO A 674 -22.60 -28.30 -38.14
N PRO A 675 -21.62 -29.07 -38.64
CA PRO A 675 -21.82 -29.79 -39.89
C PRO A 675 -23.07 -30.66 -39.72
N VAL A 676 -24.00 -30.54 -40.66
CA VAL A 676 -25.12 -31.46 -40.79
C VAL A 676 -24.51 -32.84 -41.01
N GLU A 677 -24.64 -33.74 -40.03
CA GLU A 677 -24.46 -35.17 -40.25
C GLU A 677 -25.63 -35.66 -41.12
N ASP A 678 -25.49 -35.51 -42.44
CA ASP A 678 -26.26 -36.32 -43.38
C ASP A 678 -25.62 -37.71 -43.41
N GLY A 679 -26.17 -38.61 -42.59
CA GLY A 679 -25.96 -40.03 -42.78
C GLY A 679 -26.69 -40.48 -44.04
N MET A 680 -25.98 -41.09 -45.00
CA MET A 680 -26.43 -42.29 -45.71
C MET A 680 -25.25 -43.00 -46.40
N MET A 681 -25.00 -44.22 -45.91
CA MET A 681 -24.56 -45.45 -46.58
C MET A 681 -23.76 -45.38 -47.89
N GLY A 682 -22.65 -46.13 -47.93
CA GLY A 682 -22.10 -46.64 -49.19
C GLY A 682 -20.69 -47.22 -49.08
N ASP A 683 -20.61 -48.53 -48.82
CA ASP A 683 -19.62 -49.50 -49.29
C ASP A 683 -18.18 -49.09 -49.62
N GLY A 684 -17.24 -49.85 -49.03
CA GLY A 684 -16.32 -50.64 -49.87
C GLY A 684 -14.83 -50.26 -49.87
N MET A 685 -14.03 -51.21 -49.39
CA MET A 685 -12.71 -51.62 -49.90
C MET A 685 -11.46 -50.77 -49.59
N ALA A 686 -10.65 -51.32 -48.69
CA ALA A 686 -9.22 -51.62 -48.81
C ALA A 686 -8.39 -50.96 -49.95
N LYS A 687 -7.26 -50.33 -49.59
CA LYS A 687 -5.88 -50.85 -49.80
C LYS A 687 -4.79 -49.83 -49.44
N GLU A 688 -3.69 -50.41 -48.96
CA GLU A 688 -2.30 -49.94 -48.81
C GLU A 688 -1.84 -48.75 -49.67
N MET A 689 -1.11 -47.81 -49.05
CA MET A 689 0.34 -47.61 -49.25
C MET A 689 0.93 -46.67 -48.20
#